data_AF-A0A812TW84-F1
#
_entry.id   AF-A0A812TW84-F1
#
_cell.length_a   1.000
_cell.length_b   1.000
_cell.length_c   1.000
_cell.angle_alpha   90.00
_cell.angle_beta   90.00
_cell.angle_gamma   90.00
#
_symmetry.space_group_name_H-M   'P 1'
#
loop_
_entity.id
_entity.type
_entity.pdbx_description
1 polymer ?
#
loop_
_entity_poly.entity_id
_entity_poly.type
_entity_poly.pdbx_seq_one_letter_code
_entity_poly.pdbx_strand_id
1 'polypeptide(L)'
;MVATCPGVLLRPRQARGTVATAAQSDAGETRPRAKRRVLVIGIAGASGCGKSTVAQKLAQNMGSPFTPISLDNYLMPKWMPKGNWETPAGVDFQTLTSDVKKAVNVLAQAETVPDRLLLGPSTSRADVICKGQGGRRLNSEQVVLFLEGFLLFYQQSLAKLFQAKIWIDASLETCMQRRFKRAKGKRKKANNAEKEAWFRDQVWHHYEQYKECQLGNASDALKVDGDLPKDEVYSECLRFCTERSRKAALKKPAVVLLPKQSLPEAAKKPSPKPLPKKRPLQPREPDYPPKSHQGPDMVCDQRDPVWKPLPKKRPRQRVEQGYNDWHVASGIRQVRAGGGALPDRALPEAQLAQGVAIYLRPNVQWRKRARTSGILSLFGYSDVGRWERAREKFEEAWPQTVTALVFLLHALLPAISTMSSLSVVLSALSPAAELHGWQGWDLLNRVACASLGLYSLFSVVLHQLQREYPEDELSTASVTVRAIVRGVLVIRVASRAVCFLAAWLYVLLIIDFGADQLWFWREGLQQGTPLGILGPMAWLLDAERSHLFANEKSVIFCMNLISVISQQRLVEVLSRREVLLRLIGAERVMASTICLLLKGVAVACTPSKSANPIAEFLVRVAPPPACCVAIVALRDHALPLGIAVVVAPRVTAMLGSSSCMLVGLCCGAYAAHAVLSVWYSYRGDLDSAALRLAMLVPGGVSSQAKGLLRGVLAGAHRRAVQLMAMGILQRAFRWLTQR
;
A
#
# COMPACT_ATOMS: atom_id res chain seq x y z
N MET A 1 57.28 -30.88 -27.29
CA MET A 1 58.10 -30.62 -26.08
C MET A 1 57.78 -29.24 -25.53
N VAL A 2 58.31 -28.94 -24.35
CA VAL A 2 58.06 -27.78 -23.46
C VAL A 2 58.50 -26.41 -24.04
N ALA A 3 57.77 -25.33 -23.69
CA ALA A 3 58.20 -23.90 -23.63
C ALA A 3 58.59 -23.14 -24.94
N THR A 4 58.63 -21.80 -25.05
CA THR A 4 58.04 -20.63 -24.32
C THR A 4 58.08 -19.36 -25.22
N CYS A 5 57.29 -18.33 -24.92
CA CYS A 5 57.40 -16.97 -25.52
C CYS A 5 58.54 -16.12 -24.90
N PRO A 6 58.93 -14.98 -25.51
CA PRO A 6 58.49 -13.66 -24.99
C PRO A 6 58.26 -12.55 -26.07
N GLY A 7 57.94 -11.31 -25.65
CA GLY A 7 57.75 -10.10 -26.51
C GLY A 7 59.03 -9.24 -26.70
N VAL A 8 59.03 -7.90 -26.80
CA VAL A 8 58.04 -6.81 -26.54
C VAL A 8 58.46 -5.50 -27.31
N LEU A 9 57.71 -4.37 -27.18
CA LEU A 9 58.12 -2.92 -27.27
C LEU A 9 58.06 -2.11 -28.60
N LEU A 10 56.91 -1.47 -28.84
CA LEU A 10 56.63 0.01 -28.98
C LEU A 10 57.63 1.02 -29.63
N ARG A 11 57.16 1.67 -30.74
CA ARG A 11 57.04 3.15 -31.05
C ARG A 11 58.25 4.12 -30.95
N PRO A 12 58.38 5.15 -31.85
CA PRO A 12 57.54 6.38 -31.76
C PRO A 12 57.22 7.21 -33.07
N ARG A 13 56.49 8.33 -32.84
CA ARG A 13 56.19 9.61 -33.57
C ARG A 13 57.15 10.11 -34.69
N GLN A 14 56.88 11.07 -35.62
CA GLN A 14 55.76 11.99 -36.06
C GLN A 14 56.18 12.72 -37.40
N ALA A 15 55.54 13.69 -38.11
CA ALA A 15 54.24 14.42 -38.18
C ALA A 15 54.15 15.28 -39.51
N ARG A 16 53.11 16.15 -39.65
CA ARG A 16 52.78 17.15 -40.72
C ARG A 16 51.97 16.61 -41.93
N GLY A 17 50.97 17.31 -42.50
CA GLY A 17 50.08 18.36 -41.94
C GLY A 17 49.80 19.59 -42.84
N THR A 18 48.56 19.74 -43.34
CA THR A 18 47.97 20.96 -43.97
C THR A 18 46.43 20.93 -43.87
N VAL A 19 45.73 22.08 -44.05
CA VAL A 19 44.29 22.26 -43.73
C VAL A 19 43.56 23.18 -44.72
N ALA A 20 42.36 22.78 -45.18
CA ALA A 20 41.21 23.63 -45.58
C ALA A 20 40.05 22.71 -46.09
N THR A 21 38.99 22.42 -45.34
CA THR A 21 37.73 23.19 -45.15
C THR A 21 36.90 23.46 -46.42
N ALA A 22 35.92 22.60 -46.67
CA ALA A 22 34.64 22.94 -47.29
C ALA A 22 33.54 22.11 -46.60
N ALA A 23 32.40 22.71 -46.27
CA ALA A 23 31.35 22.06 -45.48
C ALA A 23 30.05 21.88 -46.27
N GLN A 24 29.49 20.68 -46.26
CA GLN A 24 28.08 20.42 -46.56
C GLN A 24 27.49 19.59 -45.43
N SER A 25 26.56 20.20 -44.69
CA SER A 25 25.96 19.64 -43.50
C SER A 25 24.70 18.83 -43.83
N ASP A 26 24.87 17.59 -44.29
CA ASP A 26 23.74 16.67 -44.46
C ASP A 26 23.34 16.09 -43.10
N ALA A 27 22.27 16.63 -42.51
CA ALA A 27 21.87 16.41 -41.13
C ALA A 27 21.11 15.09 -40.92
N GLY A 28 21.80 13.96 -41.13
CA GLY A 28 21.24 12.62 -40.96
C GLY A 28 20.76 12.33 -39.54
N GLU A 29 19.45 12.45 -39.30
CA GLU A 29 18.75 12.20 -38.03
C GLU A 29 18.95 10.74 -37.52
N THR A 30 19.99 10.51 -36.71
CA THR A 30 20.41 9.17 -36.26
C THR A 30 19.40 8.52 -35.32
N ARG A 31 18.59 7.59 -35.86
CA ARG A 31 17.58 6.85 -35.07
C ARG A 31 18.25 6.00 -33.97
N PRO A 32 17.73 6.01 -32.72
CA PRO A 32 18.31 5.24 -31.63
C PRO A 32 18.17 3.73 -31.87
N ARG A 33 19.31 3.06 -32.07
CA ARG A 33 19.40 1.60 -32.26
C ARG A 33 19.04 0.87 -30.97
N ALA A 34 18.19 -0.15 -31.05
CA ALA A 34 17.86 -1.00 -29.90
C ALA A 34 19.14 -1.66 -29.34
N LYS A 35 19.37 -1.51 -28.02
CA LYS A 35 20.54 -2.05 -27.31
C LYS A 35 20.41 -3.55 -27.03
N ARG A 36 19.19 -4.07 -26.91
CA ARG A 36 18.91 -5.50 -26.69
C ARG A 36 17.57 -5.93 -27.27
N ARG A 37 17.31 -7.25 -27.26
CA ARG A 37 16.05 -7.85 -27.68
C ARG A 37 15.09 -8.06 -26.50
N VAL A 38 13.79 -7.97 -26.78
CA VAL A 38 12.72 -8.35 -25.86
C VAL A 38 11.95 -9.51 -26.48
N LEU A 39 11.82 -10.60 -25.74
CA LEU A 39 11.07 -11.78 -26.11
C LEU A 39 9.72 -11.76 -25.37
N VAL A 40 8.64 -11.55 -26.10
CA VAL A 40 7.28 -11.50 -25.54
C VAL A 40 6.64 -12.89 -25.66
N ILE A 41 6.27 -13.47 -24.52
CA ILE A 41 5.67 -14.80 -24.41
C ILE A 41 4.23 -14.66 -23.90
N GLY A 42 3.27 -15.19 -24.64
CA GLY A 42 1.85 -15.19 -24.26
C GLY A 42 1.39 -16.56 -23.75
N ILE A 43 0.60 -16.57 -22.68
CA ILE A 43 0.05 -17.78 -22.05
C ILE A 43 -1.47 -17.64 -21.89
N ALA A 44 -2.22 -18.37 -22.70
CA ALA A 44 -3.69 -18.37 -22.71
C ALA A 44 -4.25 -19.71 -22.19
N GLY A 45 -5.56 -19.74 -21.92
CA GLY A 45 -6.25 -20.95 -21.46
C GLY A 45 -7.43 -20.66 -20.54
N ALA A 46 -8.16 -21.72 -20.17
CA ALA A 46 -9.42 -21.63 -19.42
C ALA A 46 -9.27 -20.98 -18.03
N SER A 47 -10.39 -20.51 -17.48
CA SER A 47 -10.51 -19.74 -16.22
C SER A 47 -10.27 -20.59 -14.95
N GLY A 48 -9.07 -21.18 -14.84
CA GLY A 48 -8.71 -22.14 -13.80
C GLY A 48 -7.61 -23.13 -14.20
N CYS A 49 -7.26 -23.21 -15.49
CA CYS A 49 -6.31 -24.20 -16.04
C CYS A 49 -4.95 -24.18 -15.32
N GLY A 50 -4.33 -23.01 -15.16
CA GLY A 50 -2.99 -22.87 -14.58
C GLY A 50 -2.18 -21.68 -15.08
N LYS A 51 -2.62 -21.03 -16.18
CA LYS A 51 -2.03 -19.83 -16.84
C LYS A 51 -1.13 -18.97 -15.94
N SER A 52 -1.71 -18.36 -14.90
CA SER A 52 -1.02 -17.39 -14.03
C SER A 52 0.10 -18.01 -13.19
N THR A 53 -0.10 -19.25 -12.72
CA THR A 53 0.89 -20.01 -11.94
C THR A 53 2.11 -20.36 -12.80
N VAL A 54 1.86 -20.81 -14.03
CA VAL A 54 2.91 -21.14 -15.01
C VAL A 54 3.66 -19.89 -15.42
N ALA A 55 2.95 -18.82 -15.77
CA ALA A 55 3.55 -17.52 -16.11
C ALA A 55 4.47 -16.98 -15.00
N GLN A 56 4.05 -17.07 -13.73
CA GLN A 56 4.85 -16.59 -12.60
C GLN A 56 6.10 -17.47 -12.35
N LYS A 57 5.96 -18.80 -12.42
CA LYS A 57 7.09 -19.73 -12.24
C LYS A 57 8.10 -19.66 -13.40
N LEU A 58 7.65 -19.40 -14.63
CA LEU A 58 8.50 -19.13 -15.79
C LEU A 58 9.23 -17.79 -15.67
N ALA A 59 8.53 -16.71 -15.30
CA ALA A 59 9.14 -15.39 -15.12
C ALA A 59 10.29 -15.42 -14.10
N GLN A 60 10.09 -16.14 -12.98
CA GLN A 60 11.13 -16.35 -11.96
C GLN A 60 12.34 -17.12 -12.52
N ASN A 61 12.12 -18.30 -13.09
CA ASN A 61 13.22 -19.19 -13.51
C ASN A 61 13.94 -18.75 -14.80
N MET A 62 13.28 -17.97 -15.67
CA MET A 62 13.94 -17.28 -16.79
C MET A 62 14.52 -15.91 -16.40
N GLY A 63 14.57 -15.59 -15.09
CA GLY A 63 15.25 -14.40 -14.57
C GLY A 63 14.64 -13.06 -14.97
N SER A 64 13.35 -13.04 -15.34
CA SER A 64 12.66 -11.82 -15.76
C SER A 64 12.54 -10.84 -14.59
N PRO A 65 12.97 -9.57 -14.73
CA PRO A 65 12.76 -8.56 -13.70
C PRO A 65 11.33 -7.99 -13.67
N PHE A 66 10.39 -8.59 -14.41
CA PHE A 66 8.99 -8.16 -14.52
C PHE A 66 8.03 -9.19 -13.93
N THR A 67 6.94 -8.71 -13.34
CA THR A 67 5.77 -9.55 -13.08
C THR A 67 5.04 -9.84 -14.40
N PRO A 68 4.42 -11.03 -14.58
CA PRO A 68 3.62 -11.29 -15.75
C PRO A 68 2.47 -10.28 -15.89
N ILE A 69 2.32 -9.70 -17.07
CA ILE A 69 1.24 -8.76 -17.38
C ILE A 69 -0.05 -9.56 -17.57
N SER A 70 -0.95 -9.49 -16.59
CA SER A 70 -2.26 -10.12 -16.68
C SER A 70 -3.23 -9.29 -17.54
N LEU A 71 -3.90 -9.93 -18.50
CA LEU A 71 -5.02 -9.35 -19.26
C LEU A 71 -6.18 -8.98 -18.32
N ASP A 72 -6.35 -9.71 -17.22
CA ASP A 72 -7.39 -9.48 -16.22
C ASP A 72 -7.31 -8.03 -15.63
N ASN A 73 -6.14 -7.36 -15.69
CA ASN A 73 -5.94 -5.96 -15.30
C ASN A 73 -6.51 -4.92 -16.29
N TYR A 74 -6.88 -5.35 -17.50
CA TYR A 74 -7.41 -4.52 -18.59
C TYR A 74 -8.92 -4.78 -18.81
N LEU A 75 -9.56 -5.50 -17.88
CA LEU A 75 -11.00 -5.70 -17.84
C LEU A 75 -11.70 -4.42 -17.38
N MET A 76 -12.63 -3.91 -18.18
CA MET A 76 -13.33 -2.63 -18.01
C MET A 76 -14.79 -2.84 -17.61
N PRO A 77 -15.18 -2.70 -16.33
CA PRO A 77 -16.54 -3.03 -15.87
C PRO A 77 -17.67 -2.25 -16.54
N LYS A 78 -17.35 -1.09 -17.13
CA LYS A 78 -18.29 -0.23 -17.86
C LYS A 78 -18.59 -0.73 -19.29
N TRP A 79 -17.86 -1.70 -19.80
CA TRP A 79 -18.01 -2.24 -21.16
C TRP A 79 -18.56 -3.68 -21.17
N MET A 80 -18.75 -4.29 -20.01
CA MET A 80 -19.17 -5.70 -19.89
C MET A 80 -20.68 -5.87 -20.14
N PRO A 81 -21.12 -6.62 -21.16
CA PRO A 81 -22.53 -6.88 -21.40
C PRO A 81 -23.12 -7.65 -20.22
N LYS A 82 -24.16 -7.10 -19.59
CA LYS A 82 -24.83 -7.66 -18.39
C LYS A 82 -23.88 -8.00 -17.23
N GLY A 83 -22.68 -7.39 -17.18
CA GLY A 83 -21.67 -7.71 -16.17
C GLY A 83 -20.90 -9.01 -16.40
N ASN A 84 -20.90 -9.58 -17.62
CA ASN A 84 -20.11 -10.74 -17.97
C ASN A 84 -18.63 -10.36 -18.27
N TRP A 85 -17.73 -10.88 -17.44
CA TRP A 85 -16.28 -10.60 -17.45
C TRP A 85 -15.52 -11.41 -18.50
N GLU A 86 -16.08 -12.53 -18.96
CA GLU A 86 -15.39 -13.50 -19.81
C GLU A 86 -15.63 -13.21 -21.32
N THR A 87 -16.02 -11.97 -21.67
CA THR A 87 -16.31 -11.51 -23.04
C THR A 87 -15.28 -10.49 -23.57
N PRO A 88 -14.95 -10.50 -24.88
CA PRO A 88 -13.93 -9.61 -25.45
C PRO A 88 -14.36 -8.13 -25.45
N ALA A 89 -15.66 -7.85 -25.46
CA ALA A 89 -16.18 -6.49 -25.30
C ALA A 89 -15.79 -5.86 -23.95
N GLY A 90 -15.56 -6.67 -22.91
CA GLY A 90 -15.11 -6.22 -21.60
C GLY A 90 -13.61 -5.90 -21.49
N VAL A 91 -12.80 -6.08 -22.54
CA VAL A 91 -11.32 -6.00 -22.49
C VAL A 91 -10.79 -4.77 -23.25
N ASP A 92 -9.96 -3.95 -22.61
CA ASP A 92 -9.21 -2.89 -23.29
C ASP A 92 -7.96 -3.42 -24.00
N PHE A 93 -8.20 -4.11 -25.12
CA PHE A 93 -7.17 -4.58 -26.03
C PHE A 93 -6.32 -3.45 -26.63
N GLN A 94 -6.83 -2.21 -26.70
CA GLN A 94 -6.09 -1.08 -27.26
C GLN A 94 -5.01 -0.60 -26.28
N THR A 95 -5.37 -0.36 -25.01
CA THR A 95 -4.42 -0.03 -23.95
C THR A 95 -3.45 -1.19 -23.73
N LEU A 96 -3.92 -2.44 -23.67
CA LEU A 96 -3.04 -3.61 -23.54
C LEU A 96 -2.00 -3.69 -24.67
N THR A 97 -2.44 -3.55 -25.93
CA THR A 97 -1.52 -3.55 -27.09
C THR A 97 -0.54 -2.38 -27.06
N SER A 98 -0.97 -1.21 -26.57
CA SER A 98 -0.13 -0.03 -26.41
C SER A 98 0.93 -0.21 -25.31
N ASP A 99 0.53 -0.69 -24.13
CA ASP A 99 1.41 -0.90 -22.99
C ASP A 99 2.42 -2.05 -23.22
N VAL A 100 2.07 -3.09 -23.99
CA VAL A 100 3.03 -4.11 -24.44
C VAL A 100 4.10 -3.49 -25.34
N LYS A 101 3.71 -2.68 -26.33
CA LYS A 101 4.66 -2.00 -27.23
C LYS A 101 5.55 -1.01 -26.47
N LYS A 102 4.98 -0.26 -25.53
CA LYS A 102 5.71 0.64 -24.61
C LYS A 102 6.72 -0.14 -23.76
N ALA A 103 6.33 -1.26 -23.15
CA ALA A 103 7.24 -2.11 -22.39
C ALA A 103 8.39 -2.63 -23.27
N VAL A 104 8.09 -3.18 -24.46
CA VAL A 104 9.11 -3.62 -25.42
C VAL A 104 10.08 -2.49 -25.78
N ASN A 105 9.58 -1.28 -26.07
CA ASN A 105 10.42 -0.14 -26.43
C ASN A 105 11.35 0.30 -25.28
N VAL A 106 10.82 0.42 -24.06
CA VAL A 106 11.62 0.77 -22.86
C VAL A 106 12.71 -0.27 -22.62
N LEU A 107 12.38 -1.56 -22.68
CA LEU A 107 13.31 -2.64 -22.36
C LEU A 107 14.34 -2.93 -23.46
N ALA A 108 14.03 -2.56 -24.70
CA ALA A 108 15.00 -2.56 -25.80
C ALA A 108 16.08 -1.46 -25.67
N GLN A 109 15.86 -0.43 -24.85
CA GLN A 109 16.72 0.76 -24.77
C GLN A 109 17.38 1.01 -23.39
N ALA A 110 16.67 0.77 -22.29
CA ALA A 110 17.14 1.15 -20.93
C ALA A 110 18.38 0.35 -20.49
N GLU A 111 19.39 0.98 -19.91
CA GLU A 111 20.60 0.26 -19.45
C GLU A 111 20.37 -0.52 -18.16
N THR A 112 19.46 -0.01 -17.33
CA THR A 112 18.95 -0.63 -16.10
C THR A 112 17.49 -1.00 -16.26
N VAL A 113 16.99 -1.88 -15.38
CA VAL A 113 15.57 -2.04 -15.12
C VAL A 113 15.06 -0.70 -14.58
N PRO A 114 14.01 -0.09 -15.17
CA PRO A 114 13.47 1.17 -14.67
C PRO A 114 12.86 0.96 -13.28
N ASP A 115 12.95 1.96 -12.40
CA ASP A 115 12.50 1.81 -11.00
C ASP A 115 11.01 1.54 -10.84
N ARG A 116 10.22 1.98 -11.83
CA ARG A 116 8.79 1.66 -12.01
C ARG A 116 8.46 1.57 -13.50
N LEU A 117 7.51 0.70 -13.85
CA LEU A 117 6.90 0.64 -15.16
C LEU A 117 5.39 0.47 -14.99
N LEU A 118 4.68 1.60 -14.96
CA LEU A 118 3.22 1.63 -14.79
C LEU A 118 2.53 1.29 -16.10
N LEU A 119 1.83 0.16 -16.14
CA LEU A 119 0.99 -0.32 -17.26
C LEU A 119 -0.47 -0.51 -16.78
N GLY A 120 -1.43 -0.54 -17.70
CA GLY A 120 -2.86 -0.63 -17.42
C GLY A 120 -3.61 0.69 -17.69
N PRO A 121 -4.95 0.62 -17.84
CA PRO A 121 -5.77 1.80 -18.10
C PRO A 121 -5.67 2.81 -16.95
N SER A 122 -5.96 4.09 -17.24
CA SER A 122 -5.66 5.21 -16.33
C SER A 122 -6.31 5.11 -14.94
N THR A 123 -7.38 4.31 -14.80
CA THR A 123 -8.09 4.03 -13.54
C THR A 123 -7.47 2.92 -12.69
N SER A 124 -6.57 2.10 -13.23
CA SER A 124 -6.07 0.88 -12.58
C SER A 124 -4.65 0.50 -13.04
N ARG A 125 -3.75 1.50 -13.10
CA ARG A 125 -2.33 1.27 -13.40
C ARG A 125 -1.65 0.45 -12.32
N ALA A 126 -0.98 -0.62 -12.74
CA ALA A 126 -0.13 -1.46 -11.91
C ALA A 126 1.35 -1.28 -12.29
N ASP A 127 2.23 -1.36 -11.30
CA ASP A 127 3.68 -1.41 -11.52
C ASP A 127 4.09 -2.86 -11.83
N VAL A 128 4.71 -3.08 -12.99
CA VAL A 128 5.10 -4.42 -13.44
C VAL A 128 6.56 -4.78 -13.11
N ILE A 129 7.27 -3.93 -12.38
CA ILE A 129 8.62 -4.22 -11.89
C ILE A 129 8.57 -5.16 -10.68
N CYS A 130 9.34 -6.25 -10.72
CA CYS A 130 9.52 -7.10 -9.55
C CYS A 130 10.21 -6.31 -8.43
N LYS A 131 9.67 -6.36 -7.20
CA LYS A 131 10.18 -5.59 -6.06
C LYS A 131 11.68 -5.84 -5.84
N GLY A 132 12.46 -4.75 -5.77
CA GLY A 132 13.92 -4.83 -5.64
C GLY A 132 14.68 -5.12 -6.93
N GLN A 133 14.05 -5.08 -8.12
CA GLN A 133 14.73 -5.16 -9.41
C GLN A 133 15.03 -3.79 -10.04
N GLY A 134 14.37 -2.69 -9.60
CA GLY A 134 14.68 -1.33 -10.06
C GLY A 134 16.16 -0.98 -9.90
N GLY A 135 16.72 -0.26 -10.88
CA GLY A 135 18.14 0.10 -10.93
C GLY A 135 19.11 -1.04 -11.29
N ARG A 136 18.68 -2.31 -11.29
CA ARG A 136 19.53 -3.45 -11.70
C ARG A 136 19.93 -3.32 -13.16
N ARG A 137 21.23 -3.44 -13.50
CA ARG A 137 21.68 -3.43 -14.90
C ARG A 137 21.08 -4.58 -15.71
N LEU A 138 20.57 -4.26 -16.90
CA LEU A 138 20.07 -5.22 -17.89
C LEU A 138 21.24 -5.74 -18.75
N ASN A 139 22.09 -6.57 -18.12
CA ASN A 139 23.30 -7.14 -18.72
C ASN A 139 23.05 -8.14 -19.87
N SER A 140 21.83 -8.69 -19.97
CA SER A 140 21.48 -9.68 -20.99
C SER A 140 21.16 -9.04 -22.35
N GLU A 141 21.65 -9.62 -23.45
CA GLU A 141 21.25 -9.28 -24.83
C GLU A 141 19.76 -9.54 -25.13
N GLN A 142 19.10 -10.31 -24.26
CA GLN A 142 17.70 -10.69 -24.36
C GLN A 142 17.03 -10.55 -22.99
N VAL A 143 15.85 -9.94 -22.96
CA VAL A 143 14.94 -9.86 -21.80
C VAL A 143 13.65 -10.57 -22.16
N VAL A 144 13.09 -11.36 -21.23
CA VAL A 144 11.82 -12.08 -21.46
C VAL A 144 10.69 -11.38 -20.72
N LEU A 145 9.57 -11.13 -21.41
CA LEU A 145 8.36 -10.51 -20.90
C LEU A 145 7.18 -11.49 -21.06
N PHE A 146 6.47 -11.77 -19.96
CA PHE A 146 5.35 -12.71 -19.93
C PHE A 146 4.01 -11.98 -19.89
N LEU A 147 3.06 -12.43 -20.71
CA LEU A 147 1.64 -12.06 -20.65
C LEU A 147 0.79 -13.29 -20.38
N GLU A 148 -0.29 -13.13 -19.60
CA GLU A 148 -1.26 -14.21 -19.38
C GLU A 148 -2.70 -13.69 -19.37
N GLY A 149 -3.67 -14.45 -19.89
CA GLY A 149 -5.04 -13.97 -20.03
C GLY A 149 -6.03 -15.00 -20.57
N PHE A 150 -7.31 -14.88 -20.23
CA PHE A 150 -8.37 -15.79 -20.71
C PHE A 150 -8.65 -15.57 -22.21
N LEU A 151 -8.67 -14.32 -22.66
CA LEU A 151 -8.89 -13.91 -24.06
C LEU A 151 -7.60 -13.39 -24.73
N LEU A 152 -6.42 -13.84 -24.28
CA LEU A 152 -5.14 -13.23 -24.66
C LEU A 152 -4.83 -13.30 -26.17
N PHE A 153 -5.33 -14.32 -26.87
CA PHE A 153 -5.14 -14.49 -28.31
C PHE A 153 -6.37 -14.11 -29.14
N TYR A 154 -7.42 -13.56 -28.51
CA TYR A 154 -8.66 -13.21 -29.21
C TYR A 154 -8.42 -12.10 -30.25
N GLN A 155 -7.67 -11.06 -29.90
CA GLN A 155 -7.31 -10.01 -30.85
C GLN A 155 -6.05 -10.39 -31.64
N GLN A 156 -6.18 -10.63 -32.95
CA GLN A 156 -5.07 -11.04 -33.80
C GLN A 156 -3.87 -10.07 -33.78
N SER A 157 -4.11 -8.76 -33.67
CA SER A 157 -3.05 -7.74 -33.57
C SER A 157 -2.22 -7.84 -32.28
N LEU A 158 -2.81 -8.34 -31.19
CA LEU A 158 -2.09 -8.67 -29.96
C LEU A 158 -1.40 -10.04 -30.08
N ALA A 159 -2.08 -11.04 -30.64
CA ALA A 159 -1.53 -12.38 -30.87
C ALA A 159 -0.25 -12.37 -31.74
N LYS A 160 -0.17 -11.42 -32.70
CA LYS A 160 1.00 -11.15 -33.55
C LYS A 160 2.20 -10.51 -32.82
N LEU A 161 2.05 -10.03 -31.58
CA LEU A 161 3.16 -9.50 -30.77
C LEU A 161 3.96 -10.56 -30.02
N PHE A 162 3.48 -11.81 -29.94
CA PHE A 162 4.14 -12.90 -29.21
C PHE A 162 5.08 -13.70 -30.11
N GLN A 163 6.32 -13.94 -29.66
CA GLN A 163 7.29 -14.81 -30.35
C GLN A 163 7.20 -16.27 -29.89
N ALA A 164 6.57 -16.51 -28.73
CA ALA A 164 6.17 -17.82 -28.24
C ALA A 164 4.77 -17.71 -27.63
N LYS A 165 3.91 -18.67 -27.94
CA LYS A 165 2.53 -18.74 -27.44
C LYS A 165 2.31 -20.10 -26.81
N ILE A 166 1.62 -20.13 -25.67
CA ILE A 166 1.27 -21.34 -24.94
C ILE A 166 -0.25 -21.30 -24.71
N TRP A 167 -0.90 -22.44 -24.95
CA TRP A 167 -2.31 -22.68 -24.63
C TRP A 167 -2.38 -23.81 -23.60
N ILE A 168 -2.84 -23.49 -22.39
CA ILE A 168 -3.07 -24.49 -21.35
C ILE A 168 -4.55 -24.87 -21.36
N ASP A 169 -4.83 -26.05 -21.87
CA ASP A 169 -6.15 -26.68 -21.86
C ASP A 169 -6.26 -27.57 -20.61
N ALA A 170 -7.43 -27.70 -20.01
CA ALA A 170 -7.68 -28.62 -18.90
C ALA A 170 -9.18 -28.79 -18.73
N SER A 171 -9.61 -29.98 -18.29
CA SER A 171 -11.02 -30.34 -18.11
C SER A 171 -11.81 -29.30 -17.33
N LEU A 172 -13.10 -29.20 -17.68
CA LEU A 172 -14.09 -28.33 -17.06
C LEU A 172 -14.10 -28.53 -15.53
N GLU A 173 -14.19 -29.79 -15.09
CA GLU A 173 -14.19 -30.21 -13.69
C GLU A 173 -12.93 -29.73 -12.96
N THR A 174 -11.74 -29.89 -13.55
CA THR A 174 -10.49 -29.38 -12.98
C THR A 174 -10.46 -27.86 -12.93
N CYS A 175 -10.81 -27.17 -14.02
CA CYS A 175 -10.83 -25.71 -14.07
C CYS A 175 -11.79 -25.12 -13.04
N MET A 176 -12.99 -25.69 -12.94
CA MET A 176 -14.04 -25.34 -11.99
C MET A 176 -13.58 -25.56 -10.54
N GLN A 177 -13.05 -26.75 -10.23
CA GLN A 177 -12.50 -27.05 -8.90
C GLN A 177 -11.35 -26.10 -8.54
N ARG A 178 -10.43 -25.80 -9.46
CA ARG A 178 -9.31 -24.87 -9.26
C ARG A 178 -9.83 -23.43 -9.05
N ARG A 179 -10.85 -22.98 -9.80
CA ARG A 179 -11.54 -21.69 -9.62
C ARG A 179 -12.20 -21.59 -8.24
N PHE A 180 -12.93 -22.61 -7.79
CA PHE A 180 -13.60 -22.60 -6.48
C PHE A 180 -12.62 -22.71 -5.31
N LYS A 181 -11.57 -23.53 -5.43
CA LYS A 181 -10.48 -23.61 -4.44
C LYS A 181 -9.79 -22.24 -4.27
N ARG A 182 -9.62 -21.46 -5.35
CA ARG A 182 -9.17 -20.05 -5.31
C ARG A 182 -10.18 -19.10 -4.63
N ALA A 183 -11.49 -19.37 -4.73
CA ALA A 183 -12.54 -18.49 -4.20
C ALA A 183 -12.84 -18.66 -2.69
N LYS A 184 -12.39 -19.75 -2.04
CA LYS A 184 -12.69 -20.09 -0.63
C LYS A 184 -12.22 -19.08 0.44
N GLY A 185 -11.58 -17.98 0.05
CA GLY A 185 -11.09 -16.94 0.98
C GLY A 185 -12.00 -15.72 1.21
N LYS A 186 -12.97 -15.41 0.33
CA LYS A 186 -13.67 -14.09 0.34
C LYS A 186 -15.17 -14.07 -0.04
N ARG A 187 -15.88 -15.20 -0.11
CA ARG A 187 -17.33 -15.21 -0.42
C ARG A 187 -18.12 -16.22 0.43
N LYS A 188 -18.91 -15.71 1.38
CA LYS A 188 -20.03 -16.45 2.02
C LYS A 188 -21.29 -16.35 1.15
N LYS A 189 -22.27 -17.25 1.38
CA LYS A 189 -23.61 -17.27 0.77
C LYS A 189 -23.66 -17.28 -0.78
N ALA A 190 -23.29 -18.41 -1.35
CA ALA A 190 -23.87 -18.95 -2.59
C ALA A 190 -23.84 -20.48 -2.47
N ASN A 191 -24.83 -21.19 -2.99
CA ASN A 191 -24.89 -22.65 -3.03
C ASN A 191 -23.78 -23.21 -3.94
N ASN A 192 -23.45 -24.50 -3.85
CA ASN A 192 -22.47 -25.11 -4.77
C ASN A 192 -23.06 -25.23 -6.18
N ALA A 193 -24.30 -25.69 -6.31
CA ALA A 193 -25.03 -25.76 -7.58
C ALA A 193 -25.06 -24.40 -8.33
N GLU A 194 -25.33 -23.28 -7.64
CA GLU A 194 -25.31 -21.94 -8.24
C GLU A 194 -23.93 -21.55 -8.80
N LYS A 195 -22.84 -21.94 -8.11
CA LYS A 195 -21.47 -21.69 -8.58
C LYS A 195 -21.11 -22.58 -9.77
N GLU A 196 -21.58 -23.81 -9.75
CA GLU A 196 -21.34 -24.82 -10.80
C GLU A 196 -22.08 -24.44 -12.08
N ALA A 197 -23.36 -24.09 -11.99
CA ALA A 197 -24.14 -23.48 -13.07
C ALA A 197 -23.44 -22.22 -13.61
N TRP A 198 -23.12 -21.23 -12.75
CA TRP A 198 -22.38 -20.04 -13.19
C TRP A 198 -21.04 -20.36 -13.89
N PHE A 199 -20.31 -21.37 -13.44
CA PHE A 199 -19.06 -21.75 -14.09
C PHE A 199 -19.28 -22.45 -15.43
N ARG A 200 -20.26 -23.34 -15.56
CA ARG A 200 -20.60 -24.00 -16.84
C ARG A 200 -21.22 -22.99 -17.82
N ASP A 201 -22.33 -22.38 -17.42
CA ASP A 201 -23.24 -21.58 -18.27
C ASP A 201 -22.67 -20.21 -18.65
N GLN A 202 -21.67 -19.70 -17.93
CA GLN A 202 -20.97 -18.46 -18.28
C GLN A 202 -19.50 -18.72 -18.57
N VAL A 203 -18.72 -19.19 -17.60
CA VAL A 203 -17.26 -19.19 -17.71
C VAL A 203 -16.75 -20.21 -18.73
N TRP A 204 -17.35 -21.40 -18.79
CA TRP A 204 -16.98 -22.45 -19.72
C TRP A 204 -17.63 -22.25 -21.10
N HIS A 205 -18.91 -21.86 -21.15
CA HIS A 205 -19.56 -21.49 -22.41
C HIS A 205 -18.77 -20.45 -23.22
N HIS A 206 -18.29 -19.37 -22.57
CA HIS A 206 -17.46 -18.37 -23.25
C HIS A 206 -16.01 -18.84 -23.48
N TYR A 207 -15.53 -19.85 -22.75
CA TYR A 207 -14.25 -20.49 -23.08
C TYR A 207 -14.36 -21.20 -24.43
N GLU A 208 -15.38 -22.06 -24.59
CA GLU A 208 -15.64 -22.80 -25.83
C GLU A 208 -15.93 -21.86 -26.99
N GLN A 209 -16.83 -20.88 -26.81
CA GLN A 209 -17.20 -19.88 -27.83
C GLN A 209 -16.00 -19.14 -28.44
N TYR A 210 -14.95 -18.87 -27.67
CA TYR A 210 -13.77 -18.13 -28.14
C TYR A 210 -12.53 -19.00 -28.37
N LYS A 211 -12.56 -20.30 -28.02
CA LYS A 211 -11.42 -21.23 -28.11
C LYS A 211 -10.84 -21.32 -29.52
N GLU A 212 -11.70 -21.52 -30.52
CA GLU A 212 -11.26 -21.69 -31.91
C GLU A 212 -10.67 -20.42 -32.50
N CYS A 213 -11.32 -19.26 -32.30
CA CYS A 213 -10.80 -17.97 -32.73
C CYS A 213 -9.42 -17.67 -32.10
N GLN A 214 -9.26 -17.94 -30.80
CA GLN A 214 -7.98 -17.77 -30.12
C GLN A 214 -6.89 -18.71 -30.65
N LEU A 215 -7.22 -19.99 -30.91
CA LEU A 215 -6.28 -20.95 -31.48
C LEU A 215 -5.96 -20.67 -32.95
N GLY A 216 -6.88 -20.12 -33.75
CA GLY A 216 -6.61 -19.67 -35.11
C GLY A 216 -5.60 -18.52 -35.17
N ASN A 217 -5.73 -17.54 -34.26
CA ASN A 217 -4.75 -16.45 -34.09
C ASN A 217 -3.41 -16.93 -33.45
N ALA A 218 -3.41 -18.11 -32.85
CA ALA A 218 -2.28 -18.70 -32.13
C ALA A 218 -1.92 -20.10 -32.63
N SER A 219 -1.99 -20.33 -33.95
CA SER A 219 -1.80 -21.65 -34.56
C SER A 219 -0.42 -22.28 -34.31
N ASP A 220 0.63 -21.48 -34.06
CA ASP A 220 1.96 -21.96 -33.65
C ASP A 220 2.15 -22.10 -32.12
N ALA A 221 1.07 -22.04 -31.33
CA ALA A 221 1.14 -22.20 -29.89
C ALA A 221 1.41 -23.64 -29.45
N LEU A 222 2.23 -23.80 -28.42
CA LEU A 222 2.33 -25.05 -27.67
C LEU A 222 0.99 -25.29 -26.95
N LYS A 223 0.29 -26.37 -27.30
CA LYS A 223 -0.85 -26.88 -26.52
C LYS A 223 -0.29 -27.75 -25.39
N VAL A 224 -0.70 -27.48 -24.15
CA VAL A 224 -0.27 -28.21 -22.95
C VAL A 224 -1.50 -28.67 -22.20
N ASP A 225 -1.52 -29.95 -21.83
CA ASP A 225 -2.53 -30.50 -20.91
C ASP A 225 -2.24 -30.05 -19.48
N GLY A 226 -3.15 -29.28 -18.90
CA GLY A 226 -3.10 -28.76 -17.54
C GLY A 226 -3.76 -29.67 -16.49
N ASP A 227 -4.39 -30.79 -16.86
CA ASP A 227 -4.79 -31.83 -15.92
C ASP A 227 -3.57 -32.59 -15.35
N LEU A 228 -2.49 -32.66 -16.13
CA LEU A 228 -1.19 -33.22 -15.71
C LEU A 228 -0.61 -32.59 -14.42
N PRO A 229 0.29 -33.29 -13.72
CA PRO A 229 1.00 -32.77 -12.55
C PRO A 229 1.71 -31.43 -12.83
N LYS A 230 1.61 -30.50 -11.87
CA LYS A 230 2.06 -29.10 -12.01
C LYS A 230 3.51 -28.93 -12.48
N ASP A 231 4.38 -29.88 -12.14
CA ASP A 231 5.80 -29.82 -12.46
C ASP A 231 6.10 -30.37 -13.87
N GLU A 232 5.26 -31.25 -14.43
CA GLU A 232 5.30 -31.67 -15.84
C GLU A 232 4.83 -30.54 -16.75
N VAL A 233 3.63 -30.00 -16.49
CA VAL A 233 3.05 -28.81 -17.16
C VAL A 233 4.07 -27.66 -17.19
N TYR A 234 4.73 -27.42 -16.05
CA TYR A 234 5.76 -26.40 -15.94
C TYR A 234 7.03 -26.73 -16.74
N SER A 235 7.52 -27.97 -16.65
CA SER A 235 8.78 -28.37 -17.30
C SER A 235 8.66 -28.36 -18.83
N GLU A 236 7.51 -28.75 -19.37
CA GLU A 236 7.26 -28.63 -20.80
C GLU A 236 7.20 -27.17 -21.26
N CYS A 237 6.45 -26.32 -20.54
CA CYS A 237 6.41 -24.89 -20.82
C CYS A 237 7.80 -24.25 -20.74
N LEU A 238 8.63 -24.64 -19.76
CA LEU A 238 10.01 -24.15 -19.61
C LEU A 238 10.89 -24.60 -20.77
N ARG A 239 10.81 -25.87 -21.18
CA ARG A 239 11.54 -26.43 -22.33
C ARG A 239 11.25 -25.61 -23.59
N PHE A 240 9.97 -25.40 -23.91
CA PHE A 240 9.53 -24.62 -25.06
C PHE A 240 9.96 -23.15 -24.99
N CYS A 241 9.79 -22.48 -23.83
CA CYS A 241 10.21 -21.09 -23.67
C CYS A 241 11.73 -20.93 -23.83
N THR A 242 12.51 -21.84 -23.25
CA THR A 242 13.98 -21.84 -23.33
C THR A 242 14.45 -22.08 -24.77
N GLU A 243 13.84 -23.02 -25.48
CA GLU A 243 14.14 -23.30 -26.88
C GLU A 243 13.79 -22.11 -27.79
N ARG A 244 12.61 -21.51 -27.62
CA ARG A 244 12.20 -20.27 -28.33
C ARG A 244 13.15 -19.12 -28.01
N SER A 245 13.61 -18.99 -26.75
CA SER A 245 14.62 -17.99 -26.35
C SER A 245 15.95 -18.20 -27.08
N ARG A 246 16.48 -19.43 -27.09
CA ARG A 246 17.71 -19.81 -27.80
C ARG A 246 17.60 -19.55 -29.31
N LYS A 247 16.50 -19.99 -29.94
CA LYS A 247 16.21 -19.73 -31.36
C LYS A 247 16.10 -18.23 -31.68
N ALA A 248 15.58 -17.42 -30.75
CA ALA A 248 15.49 -15.97 -30.89
C ALA A 248 16.84 -15.25 -30.65
N ALA A 249 17.75 -15.81 -29.87
CA ALA A 249 19.11 -15.30 -29.67
C ALA A 249 20.01 -15.56 -30.88
N LEU A 250 19.94 -16.76 -31.47
CA LEU A 250 20.79 -17.22 -32.59
C LEU A 250 20.60 -16.44 -33.91
N LYS A 251 19.42 -15.87 -34.16
CA LYS A 251 19.24 -14.91 -35.27
C LYS A 251 20.07 -13.65 -34.99
N LYS A 252 20.57 -12.93 -36.00
CA LYS A 252 21.12 -11.57 -35.76
C LYS A 252 19.98 -10.63 -35.28
N PRO A 253 20.26 -9.61 -34.45
CA PRO A 253 19.23 -8.65 -34.03
C PRO A 253 18.76 -7.86 -35.24
N ALA A 254 17.53 -8.14 -35.71
CA ALA A 254 16.92 -7.40 -36.80
C ALA A 254 16.79 -5.92 -36.43
N VAL A 255 17.08 -5.03 -37.39
CA VAL A 255 16.93 -3.58 -37.19
C VAL A 255 15.44 -3.25 -37.21
N VAL A 256 14.81 -3.28 -36.04
CA VAL A 256 13.41 -2.85 -35.87
C VAL A 256 13.37 -1.33 -36.02
N LEU A 257 13.14 -0.87 -37.26
CA LEU A 257 12.89 0.52 -37.57
C LEU A 257 11.54 0.93 -36.98
N LEU A 258 11.55 1.56 -35.81
CA LEU A 258 10.35 2.05 -35.14
C LEU A 258 9.64 3.11 -36.01
N PRO A 259 8.31 3.06 -36.18
CA PRO A 259 7.54 4.13 -36.81
C PRO A 259 7.68 5.47 -36.05
N LYS A 260 7.65 6.61 -36.76
CA LYS A 260 7.57 7.93 -36.10
C LYS A 260 6.28 8.00 -35.28
N GLN A 261 6.41 8.36 -33.99
CA GLN A 261 5.29 8.85 -33.21
C GLN A 261 5.02 10.29 -33.68
N SER A 262 3.87 10.54 -34.28
CA SER A 262 3.42 11.90 -34.57
C SER A 262 2.98 12.58 -33.27
N LEU A 263 3.75 13.58 -32.84
CA LEU A 263 3.25 14.58 -31.91
C LEU A 263 2.06 15.32 -32.56
N PRO A 264 1.04 15.74 -31.78
CA PRO A 264 -0.09 16.48 -32.33
C PRO A 264 0.38 17.81 -32.91
N GLU A 265 0.07 18.06 -34.19
CA GLU A 265 0.48 19.26 -34.91
C GLU A 265 -0.11 20.52 -34.25
N ALA A 266 0.71 21.55 -34.07
CA ALA A 266 0.28 22.80 -33.43
C ALA A 266 -0.83 23.49 -34.24
N ALA A 267 -1.84 24.01 -33.55
CA ALA A 267 -3.09 24.44 -34.18
C ALA A 267 -2.91 25.68 -35.08
N LYS A 268 -2.75 25.45 -36.39
CA LYS A 268 -2.93 26.48 -37.42
C LYS A 268 -4.36 27.02 -37.37
N LYS A 269 -4.52 28.33 -37.15
CA LYS A 269 -5.82 29.01 -37.19
C LYS A 269 -6.38 28.98 -38.63
N PRO A 270 -7.62 28.52 -38.86
CA PRO A 270 -8.30 28.74 -40.14
C PRO A 270 -8.82 30.19 -40.24
N SER A 271 -8.68 30.79 -41.42
CA SER A 271 -9.28 32.08 -41.77
C SER A 271 -10.79 31.96 -42.03
N PRO A 272 -11.58 33.04 -41.87
CA PRO A 272 -13.04 32.98 -41.98
C PRO A 272 -13.53 32.81 -43.42
N LYS A 273 -14.70 32.17 -43.58
CA LYS A 273 -15.53 32.17 -44.80
C LYS A 273 -16.95 32.66 -44.48
N PRO A 274 -17.67 33.26 -45.44
CA PRO A 274 -18.84 34.12 -45.16
C PRO A 274 -20.15 33.36 -44.86
N LEU A 275 -21.10 34.10 -44.27
CA LEU A 275 -22.42 33.63 -43.85
C LEU A 275 -23.46 33.61 -45.00
N PRO A 276 -24.25 32.53 -45.14
CA PRO A 276 -25.50 32.54 -45.91
C PRO A 276 -26.69 33.13 -45.12
N LYS A 277 -27.80 33.42 -45.81
CA LYS A 277 -28.91 34.28 -45.33
C LYS A 277 -29.99 33.54 -44.49
N LYS A 278 -30.90 34.31 -43.85
CA LYS A 278 -31.95 33.84 -42.91
C LYS A 278 -33.34 33.64 -43.56
N ARG A 279 -34.21 32.94 -42.80
CA ARG A 279 -35.70 32.84 -42.82
C ARG A 279 -36.33 31.81 -43.78
N PRO A 280 -37.59 31.36 -43.53
CA PRO A 280 -38.46 31.56 -42.35
C PRO A 280 -38.76 30.25 -41.57
N LEU A 281 -39.60 30.33 -40.51
CA LEU A 281 -40.18 29.19 -39.78
C LEU A 281 -41.70 29.11 -40.05
N GLN A 282 -42.28 27.91 -39.99
CA GLN A 282 -43.62 27.57 -39.44
C GLN A 282 -43.79 26.01 -39.44
N PRO A 283 -44.85 25.41 -38.85
CA PRO A 283 -44.95 25.17 -37.40
C PRO A 283 -45.06 23.65 -37.05
N ARG A 284 -45.40 23.34 -35.78
CA ARG A 284 -45.65 21.97 -35.26
C ARG A 284 -47.06 21.49 -35.59
N GLU A 285 -47.29 20.17 -35.54
CA GLU A 285 -48.17 19.51 -34.54
C GLU A 285 -47.82 17.98 -34.41
N PRO A 286 -48.34 17.23 -33.41
CA PRO A 286 -47.85 15.89 -33.01
C PRO A 286 -48.75 14.72 -33.47
N ASP A 287 -48.34 13.47 -33.24
CA ASP A 287 -49.17 12.52 -32.45
C ASP A 287 -48.44 11.26 -31.90
N TYR A 288 -49.18 10.39 -31.19
CA TYR A 288 -48.73 9.24 -30.37
C TYR A 288 -48.31 7.94 -31.12
N PRO A 289 -47.56 7.03 -30.45
CA PRO A 289 -47.14 5.73 -31.01
C PRO A 289 -48.06 4.54 -30.63
N PRO A 290 -48.22 3.53 -31.51
CA PRO A 290 -48.74 2.20 -31.16
C PRO A 290 -47.64 1.26 -30.60
N LYS A 291 -48.05 0.08 -30.12
CA LYS A 291 -47.22 -0.90 -29.39
C LYS A 291 -47.09 -2.25 -30.13
N SER A 292 -46.23 -3.10 -29.56
CA SER A 292 -46.39 -4.56 -29.41
C SER A 292 -46.13 -5.51 -30.59
N HIS A 293 -45.93 -6.79 -30.21
CA HIS A 293 -45.67 -7.99 -31.03
C HIS A 293 -44.26 -8.03 -31.67
N GLN A 294 -43.33 -8.82 -31.11
CA GLN A 294 -43.14 -10.29 -31.27
C GLN A 294 -42.39 -10.64 -32.56
N GLY A 295 -41.27 -11.35 -32.43
CA GLY A 295 -40.54 -11.98 -33.55
C GLY A 295 -40.92 -13.46 -33.69
N PRO A 296 -40.01 -14.38 -34.08
CA PRO A 296 -38.57 -14.22 -34.34
C PRO A 296 -38.20 -14.38 -35.82
N ASP A 297 -36.93 -14.16 -36.18
CA ASP A 297 -36.31 -14.90 -37.28
C ASP A 297 -34.76 -14.91 -37.18
N MET A 298 -34.13 -15.95 -37.73
CA MET A 298 -32.66 -16.06 -37.83
C MET A 298 -32.20 -15.88 -39.27
N VAL A 299 -31.41 -14.84 -39.55
CA VAL A 299 -30.52 -14.81 -40.72
C VAL A 299 -29.14 -14.30 -40.31
N CYS A 300 -28.11 -15.09 -40.56
CA CYS A 300 -26.73 -14.65 -40.47
C CYS A 300 -26.34 -13.96 -41.78
N ASP A 301 -26.14 -12.64 -41.76
CA ASP A 301 -25.43 -11.93 -42.83
C ASP A 301 -24.18 -11.23 -42.27
N GLN A 302 -23.08 -11.27 -43.02
CA GLN A 302 -21.80 -10.67 -42.65
C GLN A 302 -21.67 -9.29 -43.30
N ARG A 303 -21.79 -8.21 -42.52
CA ARG A 303 -21.43 -6.86 -42.98
C ARG A 303 -21.06 -5.94 -41.82
N ASP A 304 -19.86 -5.36 -41.87
CA ASP A 304 -19.34 -4.43 -40.85
C ASP A 304 -20.09 -3.08 -40.84
N PRO A 305 -20.72 -2.67 -39.72
CA PRO A 305 -21.27 -1.33 -39.59
C PRO A 305 -20.17 -0.34 -39.15
N VAL A 306 -19.66 0.45 -40.10
CA VAL A 306 -18.71 1.54 -39.83
C VAL A 306 -19.34 2.60 -38.91
N TRP A 307 -18.97 2.57 -37.63
CA TRP A 307 -19.49 3.49 -36.61
C TRP A 307 -19.01 4.93 -36.80
N LYS A 308 -19.87 5.78 -37.36
CA LYS A 308 -19.72 7.24 -37.33
C LYS A 308 -19.94 7.74 -35.89
N PRO A 309 -19.00 8.48 -35.27
CA PRO A 309 -19.16 8.95 -33.90
C PRO A 309 -20.11 10.16 -33.81
N LEU A 310 -21.12 10.07 -32.95
CA LEU A 310 -21.96 11.21 -32.55
C LEU A 310 -21.13 12.25 -31.76
N PRO A 311 -21.46 13.56 -31.86
CA PRO A 311 -20.64 14.63 -31.31
C PRO A 311 -20.63 14.66 -29.78
N LYS A 312 -19.44 14.50 -29.18
CA LYS A 312 -19.24 14.61 -27.72
C LYS A 312 -19.43 16.06 -27.25
N LYS A 313 -20.37 16.29 -26.33
CA LYS A 313 -20.43 17.53 -25.53
C LYS A 313 -19.10 17.67 -24.75
N ARG A 314 -18.46 18.85 -24.83
CA ARG A 314 -17.19 19.11 -24.15
C ARG A 314 -17.38 19.24 -22.62
N PRO A 315 -16.63 18.51 -21.79
CA PRO A 315 -16.37 18.93 -20.42
C PRO A 315 -15.54 20.22 -20.42
N ARG A 316 -15.71 21.07 -19.40
CA ARG A 316 -14.88 22.27 -19.23
C ARG A 316 -13.41 21.88 -18.96
N GLN A 317 -12.46 22.57 -19.59
CA GLN A 317 -11.06 22.49 -19.18
C GLN A 317 -10.95 23.02 -17.74
N ARG A 318 -10.31 22.24 -16.86
CA ARG A 318 -9.76 22.76 -15.60
C ARG A 318 -8.29 23.07 -15.87
N VAL A 319 -7.88 24.29 -15.56
CA VAL A 319 -6.48 24.70 -15.67
C VAL A 319 -5.69 24.03 -14.54
N GLU A 320 -4.66 23.28 -14.88
CA GLU A 320 -3.62 22.88 -13.93
C GLU A 320 -2.60 24.01 -13.86
N GLN A 321 -2.68 24.84 -12.82
CA GLN A 321 -1.57 25.72 -12.47
C GLN A 321 -0.46 24.86 -11.85
N GLY A 322 0.75 24.96 -12.39
CA GLY A 322 1.92 24.32 -11.80
C GLY A 322 2.24 24.92 -10.43
N TYR A 323 2.81 24.10 -9.55
CA TYR A 323 3.40 24.56 -8.29
C TYR A 323 4.84 24.04 -8.21
N ASN A 324 5.78 24.94 -7.95
CA ASN A 324 7.21 24.64 -8.01
C ASN A 324 7.71 23.96 -6.73
N ASP A 325 8.73 23.12 -6.87
CA ASP A 325 9.49 22.56 -5.75
C ASP A 325 10.24 23.67 -5.00
N TRP A 326 10.02 23.78 -3.70
CA TRP A 326 10.77 24.67 -2.81
C TRP A 326 11.99 23.94 -2.23
N HIS A 327 13.15 24.13 -2.85
CA HIS A 327 14.43 23.77 -2.26
C HIS A 327 14.77 24.71 -1.09
N VAL A 328 14.64 24.22 0.14
CA VAL A 328 15.26 24.87 1.31
C VAL A 328 16.67 24.33 1.48
N ALA A 329 17.66 25.18 1.25
CA ALA A 329 19.07 24.88 1.51
C ALA A 329 19.45 25.27 2.95
N SER A 330 20.13 24.39 3.67
CA SER A 330 20.76 24.69 4.96
C SER A 330 22.19 24.15 5.00
N GLY A 331 23.13 24.94 4.50
CA GLY A 331 24.56 24.63 4.57
C GLY A 331 25.13 24.95 5.95
N ILE A 332 25.84 24.00 6.55
CA ILE A 332 26.73 24.23 7.70
C ILE A 332 28.16 23.94 7.26
N ARG A 333 29.10 24.78 7.73
CA ARG A 333 30.43 24.95 7.12
C ARG A 333 31.39 23.80 7.46
N GLN A 334 32.26 23.47 6.51
CA GLN A 334 33.49 22.74 6.80
C GLN A 334 34.39 23.57 7.73
N VAL A 335 35.04 22.90 8.68
CA VAL A 335 36.18 23.44 9.43
C VAL A 335 37.45 22.76 8.91
N ARG A 336 38.50 23.54 8.65
CA ARG A 336 39.81 23.01 8.23
C ARG A 336 40.47 22.24 9.38
N ALA A 337 41.11 21.13 9.05
CA ALA A 337 42.25 20.58 9.80
C ALA A 337 43.45 20.49 8.84
N GLY A 338 44.64 20.87 9.32
CA GLY A 338 45.89 20.81 8.54
C GLY A 338 46.50 19.41 8.54
N GLY A 339 47.50 19.20 7.67
CA GLY A 339 48.25 17.94 7.60
C GLY A 339 49.27 17.76 8.73
N GLY A 340 49.56 16.51 9.04
CA GLY A 340 50.61 16.04 9.94
C GLY A 340 51.01 14.61 9.55
N ALA A 341 52.26 14.21 9.82
CA ALA A 341 52.87 13.00 9.25
C ALA A 341 52.42 11.67 9.90
N LEU A 342 52.63 10.57 9.17
CA LEU A 342 52.66 9.19 9.72
C LEU A 342 53.82 9.03 10.73
N PRO A 343 53.72 8.04 11.63
CA PRO A 343 54.43 6.77 11.37
C PRO A 343 53.59 5.50 11.59
N ASP A 344 54.06 4.38 11.04
CA ASP A 344 53.41 3.06 11.15
C ASP A 344 53.37 2.48 12.56
N ARG A 345 52.25 1.82 12.90
CA ARG A 345 52.20 0.65 13.79
C ARG A 345 50.86 -0.08 13.69
N ALA A 346 50.89 -1.35 13.27
CA ALA A 346 49.72 -2.22 13.25
C ALA A 346 49.57 -2.98 14.59
N LEU A 347 48.37 -2.98 15.17
CA LEU A 347 47.86 -3.84 16.27
C LEU A 347 46.31 -3.58 16.39
N PRO A 348 45.50 -4.39 17.12
CA PRO A 348 44.44 -5.14 16.46
C PRO A 348 43.00 -4.62 16.67
N GLU A 349 42.05 -5.20 15.93
CA GLU A 349 40.63 -4.82 15.78
C GLU A 349 39.74 -4.86 17.06
N ALA A 350 40.31 -5.00 18.25
CA ALA A 350 39.56 -5.25 19.49
C ALA A 350 38.74 -4.07 20.04
N GLN A 351 39.01 -2.83 19.63
CA GLN A 351 38.45 -1.63 20.28
C GLN A 351 37.20 -1.02 19.61
N LEU A 352 36.95 -1.28 18.32
CA LEU A 352 35.78 -0.69 17.64
C LEU A 352 34.43 -1.23 18.15
N ALA A 353 34.45 -2.39 18.82
CA ALA A 353 33.25 -3.06 19.35
C ALA A 353 32.66 -2.42 20.62
N GLN A 354 33.39 -1.54 21.34
CA GLN A 354 32.93 -1.01 22.64
C GLN A 354 32.07 0.25 22.53
N GLY A 355 32.11 1.00 21.42
CA GLY A 355 31.43 2.30 21.30
C GLY A 355 29.90 2.26 21.23
N VAL A 356 29.29 1.11 20.90
CA VAL A 356 27.84 1.00 20.61
C VAL A 356 27.03 0.46 21.80
N ALA A 357 27.68 0.03 22.89
CA ALA A 357 27.03 -0.65 24.01
C ALA A 357 26.31 0.26 25.03
N ILE A 358 26.16 1.56 24.74
CA ILE A 358 25.82 2.59 25.74
C ILE A 358 24.30 2.83 25.89
N TYR A 359 23.49 2.67 24.82
CA TYR A 359 22.11 3.15 24.81
C TYR A 359 21.01 2.20 25.34
N LEU A 360 21.35 0.97 25.75
CA LEU A 360 20.37 -0.04 26.22
C LEU A 360 20.83 -0.79 27.49
N ARG A 361 21.30 -0.06 28.50
CA ARG A 361 21.41 -0.55 29.89
C ARG A 361 20.85 0.49 30.88
N PRO A 362 20.08 0.09 31.90
CA PRO A 362 19.85 0.92 33.08
C PRO A 362 21.20 1.36 33.68
N ASN A 363 21.36 2.67 33.93
CA ASN A 363 22.68 3.27 34.08
C ASN A 363 23.41 2.78 35.36
N VAL A 364 24.49 2.02 35.17
CA VAL A 364 25.29 1.40 36.24
C VAL A 364 25.93 2.44 37.17
N GLN A 365 26.12 3.69 36.73
CA GLN A 365 26.68 4.77 37.57
C GLN A 365 25.86 5.06 38.84
N TRP A 366 24.55 4.78 38.85
CA TRP A 366 23.72 4.91 40.06
C TRP A 366 24.23 4.03 41.22
N ARG A 367 24.82 2.85 40.94
CA ARG A 367 25.37 1.95 41.99
C ARG A 367 26.53 2.55 42.80
N LYS A 368 27.22 3.57 42.30
CA LYS A 368 28.32 4.24 43.04
C LYS A 368 27.89 5.49 43.81
N ARG A 369 26.91 6.27 43.33
CA ARG A 369 26.41 7.45 44.09
C ARG A 369 25.39 7.08 45.18
N ALA A 370 24.52 6.09 44.96
CA ALA A 370 23.54 5.68 45.97
C ALA A 370 24.15 5.03 47.23
N ARG A 371 25.44 4.65 47.20
CA ARG A 371 26.18 4.11 48.36
C ARG A 371 26.88 5.17 49.22
N THR A 372 26.92 6.44 48.80
CA THR A 372 27.60 7.52 49.53
C THR A 372 26.66 8.60 50.09
N SER A 373 25.39 8.61 49.68
CA SER A 373 24.34 9.43 50.31
C SER A 373 23.56 8.62 51.35
N GLY A 374 23.72 8.95 52.64
CA GLY A 374 23.13 8.23 53.79
C GLY A 374 21.60 8.36 53.96
N ILE A 375 20.83 8.32 52.87
CA ILE A 375 19.36 8.49 52.84
C ILE A 375 18.64 7.13 53.03
N LEU A 376 19.35 6.02 52.82
CA LEU A 376 18.79 4.66 52.93
C LEU A 376 18.67 4.12 54.36
N SER A 377 19.09 4.88 55.39
CA SER A 377 18.92 4.49 56.80
C SER A 377 17.50 4.66 57.33
N LEU A 378 16.64 5.42 56.64
CA LEU A 378 15.24 5.68 57.03
C LEU A 378 14.26 4.57 56.60
N PHE A 379 14.68 3.62 55.75
CA PHE A 379 13.86 2.48 55.35
C PHE A 379 14.51 1.18 55.83
N GLY A 380 13.75 0.39 56.60
CA GLY A 380 14.26 -0.76 57.34
C GLY A 380 14.98 -1.80 56.49
N TYR A 381 16.10 -2.32 57.00
CA TYR A 381 17.03 -3.24 56.33
C TYR A 381 16.38 -4.56 55.84
N SER A 382 15.20 -4.89 56.35
CA SER A 382 14.40 -6.06 55.97
C SER A 382 13.76 -5.96 54.58
N ASP A 383 13.63 -4.75 54.01
CA ASP A 383 12.90 -4.55 52.75
C ASP A 383 13.79 -4.63 51.49
N VAL A 384 15.11 -4.47 51.61
CA VAL A 384 16.05 -4.51 50.46
C VAL A 384 15.91 -5.82 49.68
N GLY A 385 15.88 -6.96 50.37
CA GLY A 385 15.65 -8.27 49.76
C GLY A 385 14.22 -8.48 49.24
N ARG A 386 13.26 -7.59 49.53
CA ARG A 386 11.94 -7.56 48.87
C ARG A 386 12.04 -6.76 47.56
N TRP A 387 12.70 -5.60 47.59
CA TRP A 387 12.94 -4.75 46.42
C TRP A 387 13.80 -5.44 45.36
N GLU A 388 14.84 -6.18 45.73
CA GLU A 388 15.66 -6.92 44.75
C GLU A 388 14.86 -8.04 44.06
N ARG A 389 14.10 -8.85 44.81
CA ARG A 389 13.22 -9.88 44.23
C ARG A 389 12.05 -9.29 43.42
N ALA A 390 11.56 -8.10 43.78
CA ALA A 390 10.56 -7.37 42.98
C ALA A 390 11.19 -6.84 41.68
N ARG A 391 12.43 -6.33 41.75
CA ARG A 391 13.21 -5.85 40.61
C ARG A 391 13.56 -6.98 39.63
N GLU A 392 13.98 -8.14 40.10
CA GLU A 392 14.27 -9.29 39.24
C GLU A 392 13.01 -9.71 38.46
N LYS A 393 11.89 -9.90 39.16
CA LYS A 393 10.58 -10.17 38.51
C LYS A 393 10.16 -9.07 37.54
N PHE A 394 10.50 -7.81 37.82
CA PHE A 394 10.23 -6.69 36.93
C PHE A 394 11.12 -6.68 35.69
N GLU A 395 12.43 -6.94 35.82
CA GLU A 395 13.35 -7.05 34.68
C GLU A 395 13.06 -8.30 33.81
N GLU A 396 12.57 -9.39 34.40
CA GLU A 396 12.04 -10.55 33.66
C GLU A 396 10.74 -10.24 32.92
N ALA A 397 9.78 -9.57 33.57
CA ALA A 397 8.49 -9.20 32.97
C ALA A 397 8.57 -8.01 32.00
N TRP A 398 9.64 -7.20 32.07
CA TRP A 398 9.78 -5.95 31.33
C TRP A 398 9.45 -6.03 29.83
N PRO A 399 9.88 -7.06 29.06
CA PRO A 399 9.54 -7.15 27.64
C PRO A 399 8.04 -7.40 27.40
N GLN A 400 7.37 -8.16 28.28
CA GLN A 400 5.92 -8.36 28.23
C GLN A 400 5.18 -7.07 28.60
N THR A 401 5.63 -6.37 29.64
CA THR A 401 5.07 -5.10 30.11
C THR A 401 5.18 -4.00 29.03
N VAL A 402 6.35 -3.82 28.42
CA VAL A 402 6.55 -2.87 27.31
C VAL A 402 5.68 -3.23 26.11
N THR A 403 5.61 -4.52 25.75
CA THR A 403 4.76 -4.99 24.65
C THR A 403 3.28 -4.73 24.93
N ALA A 404 2.81 -5.03 26.14
CA ALA A 404 1.45 -4.73 26.58
C ALA A 404 1.16 -3.23 26.53
N LEU A 405 2.05 -2.37 27.03
CA LEU A 405 1.90 -0.91 27.00
C LEU A 405 1.83 -0.35 25.57
N VAL A 406 2.70 -0.80 24.65
CA VAL A 406 2.69 -0.36 23.24
C VAL A 406 1.38 -0.75 22.55
N PHE A 407 0.91 -1.99 22.73
CA PHE A 407 -0.37 -2.42 22.13
C PHE A 407 -1.60 -1.82 22.83
N LEU A 408 -1.55 -1.55 24.14
CA LEU A 408 -2.60 -0.87 24.90
C LEU A 408 -2.74 0.59 24.47
N LEU A 409 -1.62 1.31 24.33
CA LEU A 409 -1.60 2.68 23.80
C LEU A 409 -2.21 2.72 22.39
N HIS A 410 -1.85 1.79 21.52
CA HIS A 410 -2.44 1.66 20.18
C HIS A 410 -3.94 1.29 20.22
N ALA A 411 -4.38 0.48 21.18
CA ALA A 411 -5.79 0.11 21.36
C ALA A 411 -6.65 1.28 21.86
N LEU A 412 -6.09 2.14 22.73
CA LEU A 412 -6.78 3.30 23.30
C LEU A 412 -6.74 4.54 22.39
N LEU A 413 -5.79 4.64 21.46
CA LEU A 413 -5.63 5.82 20.60
C LEU A 413 -6.90 6.21 19.81
N PRO A 414 -7.71 5.29 19.25
CA PRO A 414 -9.00 5.64 18.63
C PRO A 414 -10.03 6.14 19.65
N ALA A 415 -10.02 5.62 20.89
CA ALA A 415 -10.91 6.08 21.95
C ALA A 415 -10.55 7.51 22.40
N ILE A 416 -9.26 7.78 22.61
CA ILE A 416 -8.73 9.11 22.95
C ILE A 416 -9.07 10.13 21.85
N SER A 417 -8.87 9.76 20.58
CA SER A 417 -9.19 10.65 19.45
C SER A 417 -10.70 10.88 19.29
N THR A 418 -11.52 9.85 19.51
CA THR A 418 -12.99 9.96 19.57
C THR A 418 -13.40 10.93 20.68
N MET A 419 -12.92 10.72 21.91
CA MET A 419 -13.20 11.56 23.08
C MET A 419 -12.80 13.02 22.85
N SER A 420 -11.57 13.24 22.34
CA SER A 420 -11.07 14.58 21.97
C SER A 420 -11.96 15.24 20.92
N SER A 421 -12.28 14.53 19.84
CA SER A 421 -13.11 15.06 18.75
C SER A 421 -14.53 15.41 19.19
N LEU A 422 -15.17 14.54 19.98
CA LEU A 422 -16.53 14.73 20.47
C LEU A 422 -16.61 15.84 21.53
N SER A 423 -15.58 15.99 22.36
CA SER A 423 -15.47 17.11 23.31
C SER A 423 -15.37 18.47 22.59
N VAL A 424 -14.61 18.55 21.49
CA VAL A 424 -14.53 19.78 20.66
C VAL A 424 -15.88 20.10 20.00
N VAL A 425 -16.58 19.10 19.43
CA VAL A 425 -17.93 19.29 18.85
C VAL A 425 -18.93 19.75 19.92
N LEU A 426 -18.99 19.06 21.06
CA LEU A 426 -19.95 19.33 22.13
C LEU A 426 -19.63 20.58 22.97
N SER A 427 -18.44 21.15 22.82
CA SER A 427 -18.09 22.49 23.35
C SER A 427 -18.52 23.59 22.37
N ALA A 428 -18.30 23.39 21.06
CA ALA A 428 -18.72 24.33 20.03
C ALA A 428 -20.26 24.43 19.85
N LEU A 429 -21.00 23.38 20.26
CA LEU A 429 -22.47 23.30 20.23
C LEU A 429 -23.12 23.43 21.63
N SER A 430 -22.42 24.01 22.62
CA SER A 430 -22.96 24.13 23.98
C SER A 430 -24.03 25.24 24.09
N PRO A 431 -25.24 24.99 24.64
CA PRO A 431 -26.29 26.01 24.77
C PRO A 431 -25.90 27.13 25.75
N ALA A 432 -24.98 26.87 26.69
CA ALA A 432 -24.41 27.91 27.54
C ALA A 432 -23.68 29.02 26.73
N ALA A 433 -23.33 28.77 25.47
CA ALA A 433 -22.72 29.74 24.57
C ALA A 433 -23.74 30.52 23.70
N GLU A 434 -25.05 30.23 23.81
CA GLU A 434 -26.10 30.98 23.09
C GLU A 434 -26.39 32.35 23.74
N LEU A 435 -26.12 32.47 25.05
CA LEU A 435 -26.24 33.69 25.87
C LEU A 435 -25.32 34.87 25.46
N HIS A 436 -24.46 34.70 24.45
CA HIS A 436 -23.62 35.76 23.86
C HIS A 436 -23.82 35.91 22.34
N GLY A 437 -24.91 35.36 21.79
CA GLY A 437 -25.26 35.49 20.38
C GLY A 437 -24.42 34.63 19.43
N TRP A 438 -24.82 34.64 18.15
CA TRP A 438 -24.16 33.94 17.04
C TRP A 438 -23.51 34.95 16.06
N GLN A 439 -22.95 36.04 16.59
CA GLN A 439 -22.37 37.15 15.82
C GLN A 439 -20.83 37.17 15.91
N GLY A 440 -20.22 37.87 14.96
CA GLY A 440 -18.80 38.17 14.93
C GLY A 440 -17.87 36.96 14.71
N TRP A 441 -16.60 37.15 15.08
CA TRP A 441 -15.55 36.13 14.98
C TRP A 441 -15.84 34.86 15.81
N ASP A 442 -16.73 34.95 16.80
CA ASP A 442 -17.19 33.81 17.60
C ASP A 442 -17.93 32.75 16.76
N LEU A 443 -18.71 33.18 15.77
CA LEU A 443 -19.39 32.28 14.82
C LEU A 443 -18.36 31.48 14.01
N LEU A 444 -17.35 32.15 13.47
CA LEU A 444 -16.26 31.51 12.72
C LEU A 444 -15.50 30.50 13.61
N ASN A 445 -15.14 30.90 14.83
CA ASN A 445 -14.46 30.04 15.80
C ASN A 445 -15.27 28.76 16.10
N ARG A 446 -16.60 28.88 16.30
CA ARG A 446 -17.48 27.73 16.57
C ARG A 446 -17.58 26.80 15.35
N VAL A 447 -17.80 27.34 14.14
CA VAL A 447 -17.90 26.52 12.91
C VAL A 447 -16.56 25.85 12.59
N ALA A 448 -15.44 26.52 12.82
CA ALA A 448 -14.09 25.96 12.66
C ALA A 448 -13.84 24.81 13.65
N CYS A 449 -14.10 25.00 14.94
CA CYS A 449 -13.99 23.95 15.96
C CYS A 449 -14.95 22.77 15.69
N ALA A 450 -16.23 23.03 15.43
CA ALA A 450 -17.21 21.99 15.17
C ALA A 450 -16.85 21.16 13.92
N SER A 451 -16.47 21.81 12.81
CA SER A 451 -16.05 21.10 11.60
C SER A 451 -14.76 20.30 11.80
N LEU A 452 -13.80 20.79 12.59
CA LEU A 452 -12.57 20.08 12.93
C LEU A 452 -12.85 18.84 13.80
N GLY A 453 -13.70 18.98 14.80
CA GLY A 453 -14.16 17.86 15.63
C GLY A 453 -14.90 16.80 14.80
N LEU A 454 -15.85 17.21 13.96
CA LEU A 454 -16.57 16.31 13.05
C LEU A 454 -15.62 15.62 12.05
N TYR A 455 -14.65 16.35 11.48
CA TYR A 455 -13.64 15.77 10.58
C TYR A 455 -12.82 14.70 11.29
N SER A 456 -12.40 14.92 12.53
CA SER A 456 -11.66 13.92 13.30
C SER A 456 -12.53 12.72 13.67
N LEU A 457 -13.75 12.96 14.19
CA LEU A 457 -14.71 11.91 14.56
C LEU A 457 -15.03 10.98 13.38
N PHE A 458 -15.43 11.55 12.23
CA PHE A 458 -15.70 10.76 11.02
C PHE A 458 -14.44 10.18 10.36
N SER A 459 -13.24 10.68 10.70
CA SER A 459 -11.99 9.99 10.33
C SER A 459 -11.81 8.69 11.12
N VAL A 460 -12.09 8.69 12.43
CA VAL A 460 -12.03 7.48 13.28
C VAL A 460 -13.14 6.50 12.92
N VAL A 461 -14.40 6.98 12.78
CA VAL A 461 -15.55 6.15 12.39
C VAL A 461 -15.32 5.48 11.03
N LEU A 462 -14.81 6.22 10.02
CA LEU A 462 -14.53 5.61 8.72
C LEU A 462 -13.41 4.57 8.81
N HIS A 463 -12.38 4.78 9.64
CA HIS A 463 -11.30 3.80 9.82
C HIS A 463 -11.81 2.50 10.47
N GLN A 464 -12.69 2.60 11.47
CA GLN A 464 -13.33 1.42 12.07
C GLN A 464 -14.24 0.71 11.07
N LEU A 465 -15.06 1.44 10.30
CA LEU A 465 -15.91 0.86 9.25
C LEU A 465 -15.09 0.17 8.13
N GLN A 466 -13.96 0.74 7.71
CA GLN A 466 -13.04 0.12 6.74
C GLN A 466 -12.32 -1.11 7.31
N ARG A 467 -12.16 -1.18 8.63
CA ARG A 467 -11.57 -2.33 9.33
C ARG A 467 -12.56 -3.49 9.49
N GLU A 468 -13.84 -3.18 9.71
CA GLU A 468 -14.93 -4.15 9.83
C GLU A 468 -15.44 -4.62 8.45
N TYR A 469 -15.50 -3.72 7.47
CA TYR A 469 -15.92 -3.98 6.09
C TYR A 469 -14.81 -3.61 5.09
N PRO A 470 -13.85 -4.53 4.82
CA PRO A 470 -12.87 -4.35 3.75
C PRO A 470 -13.54 -4.10 2.39
N GLU A 471 -12.88 -3.37 1.48
CA GLU A 471 -13.51 -2.94 0.21
C GLU A 471 -14.05 -4.11 -0.65
N ASP A 472 -13.41 -5.28 -0.61
CA ASP A 472 -13.92 -6.51 -1.23
C ASP A 472 -15.34 -6.87 -0.74
N GLU A 473 -15.55 -6.83 0.58
CA GLU A 473 -16.80 -7.25 1.24
C GLU A 473 -17.84 -6.13 1.30
N LEU A 474 -17.39 -4.86 1.34
CA LEU A 474 -18.26 -3.68 1.23
C LEU A 474 -19.06 -3.67 -0.08
N SER A 475 -18.54 -4.30 -1.15
CA SER A 475 -19.28 -4.49 -2.40
C SER A 475 -20.56 -5.33 -2.20
N THR A 476 -20.48 -6.37 -1.34
CA THR A 476 -21.55 -7.32 -1.00
C THR A 476 -22.37 -6.93 0.24
N ALA A 477 -21.98 -5.88 0.96
CA ALA A 477 -22.70 -5.40 2.14
C ALA A 477 -24.11 -4.87 1.81
N SER A 478 -24.97 -4.78 2.83
CA SER A 478 -26.34 -4.31 2.68
C SER A 478 -26.42 -2.88 2.14
N VAL A 479 -27.57 -2.52 1.55
CA VAL A 479 -27.82 -1.14 1.07
C VAL A 479 -27.60 -0.14 2.21
N THR A 480 -28.08 -0.45 3.42
CA THR A 480 -27.92 0.37 4.63
C THR A 480 -26.45 0.58 5.02
N VAL A 481 -25.63 -0.47 5.08
CA VAL A 481 -24.19 -0.34 5.40
C VAL A 481 -23.47 0.50 4.35
N ARG A 482 -23.75 0.26 3.05
CA ARG A 482 -23.17 1.05 1.95
C ARG A 482 -23.64 2.51 1.96
N ALA A 483 -24.86 2.79 2.41
CA ALA A 483 -25.37 4.15 2.61
C ALA A 483 -24.68 4.85 3.79
N ILE A 484 -24.52 4.17 4.93
CA ILE A 484 -23.81 4.67 6.11
C ILE A 484 -22.35 5.01 5.77
N VAL A 485 -21.61 4.10 5.13
CA VAL A 485 -20.20 4.34 4.74
C VAL A 485 -20.08 5.52 3.76
N ARG A 486 -21.01 5.67 2.82
CA ARG A 486 -21.08 6.83 1.92
C ARG A 486 -21.41 8.13 2.66
N GLY A 487 -22.35 8.11 3.59
CA GLY A 487 -22.71 9.27 4.41
C GLY A 487 -21.53 9.74 5.26
N VAL A 488 -20.90 8.82 6.00
CA VAL A 488 -19.67 9.08 6.77
C VAL A 488 -18.56 9.66 5.89
N LEU A 489 -18.35 9.12 4.67
CA LEU A 489 -17.36 9.65 3.74
C LEU A 489 -17.70 11.07 3.25
N VAL A 490 -18.96 11.33 2.88
CA VAL A 490 -19.43 12.65 2.42
C VAL A 490 -19.28 13.68 3.55
N ILE A 491 -19.72 13.36 4.77
CA ILE A 491 -19.58 14.27 5.91
C ILE A 491 -18.11 14.51 6.22
N ARG A 492 -17.26 13.47 6.24
CA ARG A 492 -15.80 13.63 6.43
C ARG A 492 -15.18 14.56 5.38
N VAL A 493 -15.56 14.44 4.11
CA VAL A 493 -15.06 15.30 3.03
C VAL A 493 -15.58 16.73 3.15
N ALA A 494 -16.86 16.92 3.49
CA ALA A 494 -17.45 18.24 3.72
C ALA A 494 -16.82 18.94 4.93
N SER A 495 -16.76 18.27 6.09
CA SER A 495 -16.07 18.78 7.28
C SER A 495 -14.61 19.13 6.99
N ARG A 496 -13.88 18.28 6.25
CA ARG A 496 -12.51 18.60 5.80
C ARG A 496 -12.47 19.88 4.96
N ALA A 497 -13.36 20.04 3.99
CA ALA A 497 -13.40 21.22 3.14
C ALA A 497 -13.65 22.51 3.96
N VAL A 498 -14.57 22.46 4.93
CA VAL A 498 -14.81 23.57 5.88
C VAL A 498 -13.59 23.85 6.75
N CYS A 499 -12.89 22.82 7.26
CA CYS A 499 -11.65 22.99 8.03
C CYS A 499 -10.55 23.68 7.20
N PHE A 500 -10.37 23.28 5.94
CA PHE A 500 -9.39 23.89 5.05
C PHE A 500 -9.77 25.33 4.70
N LEU A 501 -11.06 25.63 4.49
CA LEU A 501 -11.54 26.99 4.25
C LEU A 501 -11.35 27.88 5.49
N ALA A 502 -11.68 27.39 6.68
CA ALA A 502 -11.49 28.11 7.94
C ALA A 502 -10.00 28.36 8.21
N ALA A 503 -9.15 27.33 8.12
CA ALA A 503 -7.71 27.48 8.30
C ALA A 503 -7.08 28.45 7.28
N TRP A 504 -7.53 28.41 6.02
CA TRP A 504 -7.13 29.38 5.00
C TRP A 504 -7.58 30.80 5.34
N LEU A 505 -8.80 30.98 5.85
CA LEU A 505 -9.31 32.28 6.29
C LEU A 505 -8.49 32.83 7.48
N TYR A 506 -8.16 32.02 8.50
CA TYR A 506 -7.24 32.46 9.57
C TYR A 506 -5.87 32.86 9.00
N VAL A 507 -5.30 32.10 8.06
CA VAL A 507 -4.01 32.44 7.43
C VAL A 507 -4.10 33.76 6.65
N LEU A 508 -5.17 33.99 5.87
CA LEU A 508 -5.39 35.26 5.19
C LEU A 508 -5.49 36.42 6.17
N LEU A 509 -6.25 36.27 7.25
CA LEU A 509 -6.43 37.31 8.27
C LEU A 509 -5.11 37.57 9.04
N ILE A 510 -4.26 36.56 9.27
CA ILE A 510 -2.91 36.74 9.86
C ILE A 510 -2.03 37.57 8.92
N ILE A 511 -2.10 37.32 7.61
CA ILE A 511 -1.34 38.07 6.60
C ILE A 511 -1.85 39.52 6.51
N ASP A 512 -3.17 39.72 6.56
CA ASP A 512 -3.83 41.04 6.56
C ASP A 512 -3.40 41.85 7.80
N PHE A 513 -3.51 41.27 9.01
CA PHE A 513 -3.05 41.90 10.25
C PHE A 513 -1.51 42.13 10.27
N GLY A 514 -0.73 41.23 9.67
CA GLY A 514 0.71 41.43 9.50
C GLY A 514 1.03 42.60 8.57
N ALA A 515 0.23 42.80 7.52
CA ALA A 515 0.31 43.97 6.65
C ALA A 515 -0.14 45.26 7.37
N ASP A 516 -1.21 45.22 8.18
CA ASP A 516 -1.65 46.35 9.02
C ASP A 516 -0.53 46.84 9.94
N GLN A 517 0.12 45.93 10.67
CA GLN A 517 1.22 46.28 11.57
C GLN A 517 2.44 46.82 10.82
N LEU A 518 2.81 46.19 9.69
CA LEU A 518 3.94 46.64 8.86
C LEU A 518 3.68 48.01 8.22
N TRP A 519 2.44 48.28 7.80
CA TRP A 519 2.02 49.55 7.19
C TRP A 519 1.98 50.68 8.23
N PHE A 520 1.36 50.42 9.39
CA PHE A 520 1.32 51.35 10.51
C PHE A 520 2.72 51.77 10.97
N TRP A 521 3.64 50.80 11.10
CA TRP A 521 5.04 51.07 11.45
C TRP A 521 5.81 51.88 10.39
N ARG A 522 5.40 51.78 9.11
CA ARG A 522 6.09 52.42 7.99
C ARG A 522 5.63 53.86 7.72
N GLU A 523 4.32 54.12 7.78
CA GLU A 523 3.74 55.39 7.29
C GLU A 523 2.99 56.18 8.38
N GLY A 524 2.81 55.64 9.59
CA GLY A 524 2.36 56.36 10.80
C GLY A 524 0.92 56.91 10.78
N LEU A 525 0.23 56.84 9.65
CA LEU A 525 -1.11 57.41 9.43
C LEU A 525 -2.21 56.34 9.49
N GLN A 526 -3.28 56.66 10.22
CA GLN A 526 -4.50 55.85 10.22
C GLN A 526 -5.35 56.12 8.97
N GLN A 527 -5.19 55.29 7.92
CA GLN A 527 -6.31 54.82 7.09
C GLN A 527 -5.89 53.77 6.04
N GLY A 528 -6.49 52.57 6.12
CA GLY A 528 -6.67 51.63 5.02
C GLY A 528 -5.42 50.91 4.47
N THR A 529 -5.28 49.62 4.77
CA THR A 529 -4.29 48.74 4.14
C THR A 529 -4.71 48.23 2.76
N PRO A 530 -3.74 47.86 1.89
CA PRO A 530 -4.00 47.57 0.47
C PRO A 530 -4.63 46.19 0.17
N LEU A 531 -4.68 45.27 1.15
CA LEU A 531 -5.27 43.94 0.98
C LEU A 531 -6.78 43.93 1.28
N GLY A 532 -7.20 44.61 2.35
CA GLY A 532 -8.60 44.90 2.65
C GLY A 532 -9.50 43.69 2.92
N ILE A 533 -8.94 42.51 3.24
CA ILE A 533 -9.71 41.26 3.41
C ILE A 533 -10.57 41.31 4.68
N LEU A 534 -10.03 41.93 5.73
CA LEU A 534 -10.66 42.30 6.99
C LEU A 534 -12.00 42.99 6.79
N GLY A 535 -12.11 43.91 5.82
CA GLY A 535 -13.30 44.74 5.62
C GLY A 535 -14.56 43.92 5.27
N PRO A 536 -14.59 43.22 4.13
CA PRO A 536 -15.71 42.38 3.72
C PRO A 536 -15.97 41.19 4.65
N MET A 537 -14.95 40.63 5.30
CA MET A 537 -15.14 39.51 6.23
C MET A 537 -15.71 39.96 7.57
N ALA A 538 -15.28 41.11 8.09
CA ALA A 538 -15.90 41.74 9.26
C ALA A 538 -17.36 42.11 8.99
N TRP A 539 -17.66 42.64 7.80
CA TRP A 539 -19.03 42.94 7.38
C TRP A 539 -19.90 41.69 7.23
N LEU A 540 -19.37 40.62 6.60
CA LEU A 540 -20.09 39.36 6.39
C LEU A 540 -20.38 38.61 7.69
N LEU A 541 -19.55 38.76 8.72
CA LEU A 541 -19.69 38.11 10.02
C LEU A 541 -20.34 39.00 11.09
N ASP A 542 -20.67 40.27 10.78
CA ASP A 542 -21.12 41.27 11.75
C ASP A 542 -20.15 41.40 12.93
N ALA A 543 -18.90 41.74 12.63
CA ALA A 543 -17.76 41.64 13.54
C ALA A 543 -16.96 42.94 13.66
N GLU A 544 -16.52 43.29 14.87
CA GLU A 544 -15.55 44.37 15.06
C GLU A 544 -14.15 44.00 14.53
N ARG A 545 -13.40 45.02 14.08
CA ARG A 545 -12.05 44.87 13.51
C ARG A 545 -10.94 44.87 14.57
N SER A 546 -11.26 45.17 15.82
CA SER A 546 -10.36 45.43 16.95
C SER A 546 -9.67 44.19 17.53
N HIS A 547 -10.33 43.02 17.50
CA HIS A 547 -9.98 41.88 18.38
C HIS A 547 -9.68 40.54 17.69
N LEU A 548 -9.27 40.52 16.41
CA LEU A 548 -9.13 39.27 15.65
C LEU A 548 -8.14 38.23 16.24
N PHE A 549 -6.97 38.68 16.72
CA PHE A 549 -5.82 37.78 16.93
C PHE A 549 -5.45 37.47 18.38
N ALA A 550 -5.83 38.31 19.33
CA ALA A 550 -5.60 38.07 20.76
C ALA A 550 -6.75 37.30 21.45
N ASN A 551 -7.78 36.88 20.70
CA ASN A 551 -8.90 36.12 21.25
C ASN A 551 -8.49 34.67 21.56
N GLU A 552 -8.62 34.28 22.83
CA GLU A 552 -8.33 32.94 23.37
C GLU A 552 -8.91 31.81 22.49
N LYS A 553 -10.11 32.00 21.96
CA LYS A 553 -10.84 31.02 21.13
C LYS A 553 -10.08 30.68 19.83
N SER A 554 -9.40 31.65 19.23
CA SER A 554 -8.58 31.46 18.02
C SER A 554 -7.31 30.64 18.33
N VAL A 555 -6.69 30.88 19.50
CA VAL A 555 -5.55 30.07 19.98
C VAL A 555 -5.98 28.64 20.29
N ILE A 556 -7.14 28.46 20.95
CA ILE A 556 -7.76 27.15 21.20
C ILE A 556 -8.02 26.40 19.89
N PHE A 557 -8.54 27.05 18.85
CA PHE A 557 -8.71 26.43 17.53
C PHE A 557 -7.37 25.96 16.94
N CYS A 558 -6.33 26.80 16.96
CA CYS A 558 -5.00 26.44 16.46
C CYS A 558 -4.38 25.25 17.23
N MET A 559 -4.49 25.23 18.56
CA MET A 559 -4.01 24.10 19.37
C MET A 559 -4.81 22.82 19.12
N ASN A 560 -6.13 22.91 18.95
CA ASN A 560 -6.97 21.78 18.55
C ASN A 560 -6.60 21.26 17.15
N LEU A 561 -6.29 22.14 16.19
CA LEU A 561 -5.87 21.77 14.85
C LEU A 561 -4.53 21.02 14.86
N ILE A 562 -3.54 21.53 15.61
CA ILE A 562 -2.24 20.86 15.82
C ILE A 562 -2.44 19.50 16.51
N SER A 563 -3.31 19.43 17.52
CA SER A 563 -3.64 18.18 18.23
C SER A 563 -4.27 17.15 17.30
N VAL A 564 -5.30 17.52 16.52
CA VAL A 564 -5.96 16.60 15.57
C VAL A 564 -5.00 16.12 14.47
N ILE A 565 -4.16 17.01 13.92
CA ILE A 565 -3.14 16.62 12.94
C ILE A 565 -2.14 15.63 13.57
N SER A 566 -1.68 15.91 14.80
CA SER A 566 -0.73 15.06 15.53
C SER A 566 -1.32 13.69 15.87
N GLN A 567 -2.58 13.62 16.33
CA GLN A 567 -3.31 12.38 16.56
C GLN A 567 -3.46 11.57 15.27
N GLN A 568 -3.88 12.19 14.17
CA GLN A 568 -4.06 11.50 12.88
C GLN A 568 -2.74 10.98 12.31
N ARG A 569 -1.63 11.73 12.45
CA ARG A 569 -0.30 11.26 12.08
C ARG A 569 0.21 10.15 12.99
N LEU A 570 -0.06 10.19 14.30
CA LEU A 570 0.30 9.12 15.23
C LEU A 570 -0.45 7.82 14.92
N VAL A 571 -1.76 7.90 14.63
CA VAL A 571 -2.56 6.76 14.14
C VAL A 571 -1.97 6.22 12.83
N GLU A 572 -1.70 7.09 11.85
CA GLU A 572 -1.11 6.69 10.57
C GLU A 572 0.24 5.96 10.76
N VAL A 573 1.14 6.52 11.58
CA VAL A 573 2.47 5.98 11.85
C VAL A 573 2.41 4.65 12.61
N LEU A 574 1.61 4.53 13.66
CA LEU A 574 1.51 3.29 14.44
C LEU A 574 0.75 2.17 13.70
N SER A 575 -0.17 2.52 12.78
CA SER A 575 -0.83 1.53 11.91
C SER A 575 0.15 0.80 10.98
N ARG A 576 1.33 1.40 10.71
CA ARG A 576 2.41 0.78 9.95
C ARG A 576 3.07 -0.30 10.81
N ARG A 577 2.75 -1.56 10.52
CA ARG A 577 3.26 -2.77 11.21
C ARG A 577 4.77 -2.76 11.48
N GLU A 578 5.56 -2.18 10.58
CA GLU A 578 7.01 -2.01 10.74
C GLU A 578 7.39 -1.14 11.95
N VAL A 579 6.72 0.00 12.16
CA VAL A 579 6.98 0.91 13.28
C VAL A 579 6.61 0.25 14.60
N LEU A 580 5.46 -0.43 14.63
CA LEU A 580 5.00 -1.21 15.79
C LEU A 580 6.01 -2.29 16.18
N LEU A 581 6.56 -3.02 15.20
CA LEU A 581 7.61 -4.01 15.43
C LEU A 581 8.92 -3.37 15.93
N ARG A 582 9.36 -2.24 15.36
CA ARG A 582 10.53 -1.48 15.86
C ARG A 582 10.34 -1.07 17.33
N LEU A 583 9.17 -0.53 17.69
CA LEU A 583 8.84 -0.11 19.07
C LEU A 583 8.79 -1.26 20.09
N ILE A 584 8.44 -2.48 19.67
CA ILE A 584 8.47 -3.70 20.51
C ILE A 584 9.92 -4.20 20.72
N GLY A 585 10.94 -3.47 20.26
CA GLY A 585 12.34 -3.92 20.27
C GLY A 585 12.64 -4.97 19.19
N ALA A 586 11.66 -5.28 18.34
CA ALA A 586 11.80 -6.18 17.20
C ALA A 586 12.55 -5.52 16.02
N GLU A 587 13.19 -4.36 16.25
CA GLU A 587 14.35 -3.90 15.48
C GLU A 587 15.39 -5.02 15.33
N ARG A 588 15.73 -5.72 16.42
CA ARG A 588 16.57 -6.93 16.36
C ARG A 588 15.91 -8.11 15.66
N VAL A 589 14.60 -8.12 15.39
CA VAL A 589 13.92 -9.18 14.63
C VAL A 589 13.84 -8.85 13.15
N MET A 590 13.73 -7.58 12.73
CA MET A 590 13.98 -7.24 11.32
C MET A 590 15.46 -7.36 10.99
N ALA A 591 16.33 -6.79 11.83
CA ALA A 591 17.78 -6.93 11.70
C ALA A 591 18.23 -8.40 11.86
N SER A 592 17.50 -9.27 12.58
CA SER A 592 17.71 -10.74 12.57
C SER A 592 16.68 -11.51 11.75
N THR A 593 15.98 -10.89 10.81
CA THR A 593 15.35 -11.59 9.67
C THR A 593 16.24 -11.38 8.46
N ILE A 594 16.73 -10.15 8.28
CA ILE A 594 17.89 -9.83 7.44
C ILE A 594 19.10 -10.65 7.93
N CYS A 595 19.43 -10.63 9.23
CA CYS A 595 20.36 -11.58 9.86
C CYS A 595 19.69 -12.84 10.42
N LEU A 596 18.67 -13.38 9.73
CA LEU A 596 18.40 -14.83 9.65
C LEU A 596 18.44 -15.34 8.20
N LEU A 597 18.44 -14.45 7.19
CA LEU A 597 19.07 -14.74 5.90
C LEU A 597 20.60 -14.76 6.07
N LEU A 598 21.20 -13.69 6.61
CA LEU A 598 22.66 -13.60 6.79
C LEU A 598 23.16 -14.50 7.93
N LYS A 599 22.39 -14.75 9.00
CA LYS A 599 22.66 -15.89 9.90
C LYS A 599 22.18 -17.23 9.35
N GLY A 600 21.35 -17.28 8.31
CA GLY A 600 21.10 -18.51 7.56
C GLY A 600 22.40 -18.99 6.90
N VAL A 601 23.20 -18.05 6.42
CA VAL A 601 24.58 -18.28 5.96
C VAL A 601 25.55 -18.48 7.13
N ALA A 602 25.52 -17.63 8.18
CA ALA A 602 26.52 -17.70 9.26
C ALA A 602 26.28 -18.74 10.37
N VAL A 603 25.07 -19.30 10.54
CA VAL A 603 24.79 -20.42 11.47
C VAL A 603 25.21 -21.77 10.89
N ALA A 604 25.58 -21.81 9.60
CA ALA A 604 26.46 -22.87 9.09
C ALA A 604 27.88 -22.81 9.71
N CYS A 605 28.22 -21.78 10.51
CA CYS A 605 29.60 -21.51 10.93
C CYS A 605 29.83 -21.24 12.43
N THR A 606 28.85 -21.03 13.31
CA THR A 606 29.09 -20.88 14.78
C THR A 606 27.84 -21.08 15.67
N PRO A 607 28.00 -21.44 16.97
CA PRO A 607 26.92 -22.07 17.77
C PRO A 607 26.06 -21.13 18.64
N SER A 608 24.82 -21.56 18.87
CA SER A 608 23.93 -21.09 19.95
C SER A 608 23.47 -22.29 20.78
N LYS A 609 23.30 -22.14 22.11
CA LYS A 609 23.01 -23.25 23.02
C LYS A 609 21.52 -23.62 23.16
N SER A 610 20.57 -22.81 22.70
CA SER A 610 19.13 -23.17 22.72
C SER A 610 18.63 -23.62 21.34
N ALA A 611 17.85 -24.70 21.32
CA ALA A 611 17.43 -25.38 20.09
C ALA A 611 16.37 -24.62 19.27
N ASN A 612 15.72 -23.60 19.85
CA ASN A 612 14.67 -22.79 19.20
C ASN A 612 14.64 -21.35 19.76
N PRO A 613 15.66 -20.51 19.46
CA PRO A 613 15.76 -19.15 20.03
C PRO A 613 14.59 -18.23 19.63
N ILE A 614 13.91 -18.50 18.51
CA ILE A 614 12.72 -17.76 18.07
C ILE A 614 11.52 -18.03 19.00
N ALA A 615 11.34 -19.28 19.45
CA ALA A 615 10.25 -19.63 20.36
C ALA A 615 10.49 -19.02 21.76
N GLU A 616 11.74 -19.09 22.24
CA GLU A 616 12.19 -18.48 23.49
C GLU A 616 11.95 -16.95 23.51
N PHE A 617 12.29 -16.26 22.41
CA PHE A 617 11.99 -14.83 22.23
C PHE A 617 10.48 -14.54 22.26
N LEU A 618 9.67 -15.31 21.52
CA LEU A 618 8.22 -15.09 21.47
C LEU A 618 7.55 -15.30 22.83
N VAL A 619 8.04 -16.25 23.64
CA VAL A 619 7.56 -16.46 25.02
C VAL A 619 7.98 -15.30 25.95
N ARG A 620 9.20 -14.77 25.82
CA ARG A 620 9.62 -13.57 26.59
C ARG A 620 8.84 -12.31 26.25
N VAL A 621 8.33 -12.16 25.02
CA VAL A 621 7.72 -10.90 24.54
C VAL A 621 6.18 -10.93 24.59
N ALA A 622 5.53 -12.08 24.40
CA ALA A 622 4.06 -12.16 24.35
C ALA A 622 3.40 -11.93 25.73
N PRO A 623 2.54 -10.91 25.91
CA PRO A 623 1.85 -10.64 27.17
C PRO A 623 0.94 -11.80 27.62
N PRO A 624 0.55 -11.86 28.92
CA PRO A 624 -0.38 -12.87 29.43
C PRO A 624 -1.72 -12.91 28.68
N PRO A 625 -2.39 -14.08 28.55
CA PRO A 625 -3.65 -14.23 27.81
C PRO A 625 -4.73 -13.20 28.17
N ALA A 626 -4.97 -12.96 29.45
CA ALA A 626 -5.96 -11.98 29.92
C ALA A 626 -5.62 -10.54 29.47
N CYS A 627 -4.33 -10.17 29.50
CA CYS A 627 -3.86 -8.88 28.99
C CYS A 627 -4.08 -8.76 27.47
N CYS A 628 -3.78 -9.82 26.70
CA CYS A 628 -4.04 -9.86 25.27
C CYS A 628 -5.54 -9.68 24.95
N VAL A 629 -6.41 -10.39 25.66
CA VAL A 629 -7.87 -10.28 25.48
C VAL A 629 -8.38 -8.90 25.86
N ALA A 630 -7.91 -8.32 26.98
CA ALA A 630 -8.29 -6.96 27.39
C ALA A 630 -7.88 -5.91 26.35
N ILE A 631 -6.65 -5.98 25.82
CA ILE A 631 -6.17 -5.06 24.77
C ILE A 631 -6.98 -5.22 23.48
N VAL A 632 -7.32 -6.45 23.08
CA VAL A 632 -8.15 -6.71 21.89
C VAL A 632 -9.58 -6.20 22.09
N ALA A 633 -10.20 -6.43 23.25
CA ALA A 633 -11.52 -5.89 23.56
C ALA A 633 -11.52 -4.35 23.57
N LEU A 634 -10.53 -3.70 24.20
CA LEU A 634 -10.37 -2.24 24.18
C LEU A 634 -10.20 -1.70 22.75
N ARG A 635 -9.37 -2.36 21.93
CA ARG A 635 -9.11 -1.97 20.53
C ARG A 635 -10.35 -2.11 19.65
N ASP A 636 -11.21 -3.07 19.95
CA ASP A 636 -12.34 -3.43 19.10
C ASP A 636 -13.61 -2.65 19.54
N HIS A 637 -13.70 -2.25 20.82
CA HIS A 637 -14.71 -1.35 21.38
C HIS A 637 -14.20 0.09 21.64
N ALA A 638 -13.09 0.50 21.00
CA ALA A 638 -12.47 1.82 21.23
C ALA A 638 -13.40 3.01 20.91
N LEU A 639 -14.19 2.89 19.84
CA LEU A 639 -15.15 3.93 19.43
C LEU A 639 -16.27 4.16 20.49
N PRO A 640 -17.07 3.14 20.89
CA PRO A 640 -18.08 3.34 21.93
C PRO A 640 -17.47 3.74 23.29
N LEU A 641 -16.26 3.27 23.64
CA LEU A 641 -15.55 3.73 24.84
C LEU A 641 -15.28 5.24 24.80
N GLY A 642 -14.74 5.75 23.68
CA GLY A 642 -14.45 7.17 23.50
C GLY A 642 -15.70 8.07 23.48
N ILE A 643 -16.84 7.54 22.99
CA ILE A 643 -18.14 8.23 23.08
C ILE A 643 -18.63 8.23 24.54
N ALA A 644 -18.61 7.07 25.21
CA ALA A 644 -19.12 6.92 26.57
C ALA A 644 -18.42 7.84 27.58
N VAL A 645 -17.10 8.02 27.48
CA VAL A 645 -16.34 8.93 28.38
C VAL A 645 -16.82 10.38 28.30
N VAL A 646 -17.30 10.86 27.15
CA VAL A 646 -17.79 12.24 26.98
C VAL A 646 -19.29 12.36 27.25
N VAL A 647 -20.07 11.36 26.86
CA VAL A 647 -21.54 11.38 26.95
C VAL A 647 -22.04 10.98 28.34
N ALA A 648 -21.43 9.97 28.98
CA ALA A 648 -21.91 9.45 30.26
C ALA A 648 -21.96 10.52 31.37
N PRO A 649 -20.94 11.37 31.60
CA PRO A 649 -21.01 12.40 32.64
C PRO A 649 -22.17 13.39 32.45
N ARG A 650 -22.48 13.74 31.20
CA ARG A 650 -23.61 14.62 30.85
C ARG A 650 -24.94 13.92 31.10
N VAL A 651 -25.07 12.66 30.67
CA VAL A 651 -26.27 11.84 30.89
C VAL A 651 -26.50 11.56 32.38
N THR A 652 -25.46 11.27 33.17
CA THR A 652 -25.58 11.07 34.62
C THR A 652 -25.90 12.36 35.39
N ALA A 653 -25.57 13.54 34.84
CA ALA A 653 -25.98 14.82 35.42
C ALA A 653 -27.47 15.17 35.14
N MET A 654 -28.08 14.53 34.13
CA MET A 654 -29.51 14.68 33.79
C MET A 654 -30.39 13.56 34.37
N LEU A 655 -29.80 12.58 35.05
CA LEU A 655 -30.48 11.37 35.53
C LEU A 655 -30.36 11.21 37.06
N GLY A 656 -31.40 10.66 37.68
CA GLY A 656 -31.39 10.32 39.10
C GLY A 656 -30.41 9.19 39.44
N SER A 657 -30.00 9.11 40.71
CA SER A 657 -29.05 8.11 41.23
C SER A 657 -29.39 6.67 40.84
N SER A 658 -30.66 6.27 40.94
CA SER A 658 -31.15 4.93 40.54
C SER A 658 -30.92 4.64 39.05
N SER A 659 -31.12 5.64 38.18
CA SER A 659 -30.87 5.51 36.74
C SER A 659 -29.38 5.43 36.43
N CYS A 660 -28.54 6.18 37.15
CA CYS A 660 -27.08 6.11 37.05
C CYS A 660 -26.55 4.72 37.45
N MET A 661 -27.12 4.09 38.48
CA MET A 661 -26.81 2.71 38.86
C MET A 661 -27.17 1.71 37.75
N LEU A 662 -28.36 1.84 37.14
CA LEU A 662 -28.79 0.98 36.03
C LEU A 662 -27.87 1.12 34.81
N VAL A 663 -27.52 2.36 34.42
CA VAL A 663 -26.56 2.64 33.34
C VAL A 663 -25.19 2.01 33.65
N GLY A 664 -24.69 2.16 34.88
CA GLY A 664 -23.45 1.55 35.33
C GLY A 664 -23.46 0.01 35.22
N LEU A 665 -24.56 -0.63 35.62
CA LEU A 665 -24.73 -2.08 35.53
C LEU A 665 -24.80 -2.55 34.07
N CYS A 666 -25.53 -1.85 33.20
CA CYS A 666 -25.57 -2.14 31.77
C CYS A 666 -24.17 -1.97 31.10
N CYS A 667 -23.42 -0.92 31.46
CA CYS A 667 -22.05 -0.73 30.98
C CYS A 667 -21.10 -1.84 31.48
N GLY A 668 -21.23 -2.26 32.75
CA GLY A 668 -20.47 -3.38 33.31
C GLY A 668 -20.76 -4.71 32.61
N ALA A 669 -22.04 -5.02 32.38
CA ALA A 669 -22.46 -6.20 31.63
C ALA A 669 -21.96 -6.18 30.17
N TYR A 670 -22.01 -5.02 29.50
CA TYR A 670 -21.45 -4.85 28.15
C TYR A 670 -19.93 -5.04 28.12
N ALA A 671 -19.19 -4.49 29.08
CA ALA A 671 -17.75 -4.65 29.18
C ALA A 671 -17.34 -6.12 29.45
N ALA A 672 -18.07 -6.81 30.34
CA ALA A 672 -17.90 -8.23 30.58
C ALA A 672 -18.19 -9.06 29.32
N HIS A 673 -19.28 -8.77 28.60
CA HIS A 673 -19.62 -9.43 27.35
C HIS A 673 -18.56 -9.21 26.26
N ALA A 674 -18.05 -7.98 26.11
CA ALA A 674 -16.97 -7.65 25.18
C ALA A 674 -15.72 -8.50 25.45
N VAL A 675 -15.23 -8.52 26.70
CA VAL A 675 -14.07 -9.32 27.11
C VAL A 675 -14.30 -10.83 26.91
N LEU A 676 -15.48 -11.35 27.29
CA LEU A 676 -15.82 -12.77 27.14
C LEU A 676 -15.94 -13.18 25.66
N SER A 677 -16.57 -12.35 24.82
CA SER A 677 -16.71 -12.65 23.38
C SER A 677 -15.34 -12.78 22.69
N VAL A 678 -14.38 -11.92 23.03
CA VAL A 678 -12.99 -12.00 22.58
C VAL A 678 -12.31 -13.26 23.15
N TRP A 679 -12.46 -13.54 24.45
CA TRP A 679 -11.89 -14.75 25.08
C TRP A 679 -12.35 -16.04 24.37
N TYR A 680 -13.66 -16.20 24.15
CA TYR A 680 -14.19 -17.38 23.47
C TYR A 680 -13.79 -17.43 21.98
N SER A 681 -13.83 -16.31 21.25
CA SER A 681 -13.46 -16.26 19.82
C SER A 681 -12.01 -16.65 19.55
N TYR A 682 -11.11 -16.37 20.50
CA TYR A 682 -9.67 -16.57 20.33
C TYR A 682 -9.05 -17.64 21.25
N ARG A 683 -9.85 -18.41 22.01
CA ARG A 683 -9.37 -19.37 23.03
C ARG A 683 -8.21 -20.24 22.53
N GLY A 684 -8.38 -20.92 21.39
CA GLY A 684 -7.36 -21.79 20.77
C GLY A 684 -6.22 -21.07 20.03
N ASP A 685 -6.13 -19.74 20.11
CA ASP A 685 -4.96 -18.93 19.72
C ASP A 685 -4.23 -18.35 20.95
N LEU A 686 -4.83 -18.35 22.15
CA LEU A 686 -4.22 -17.77 23.36
C LEU A 686 -3.10 -18.63 23.95
N ASP A 687 -3.16 -19.95 23.78
CA ASP A 687 -2.16 -20.87 24.33
C ASP A 687 -0.76 -20.64 23.73
N SER A 688 -0.69 -20.27 22.45
CA SER A 688 0.57 -20.01 21.76
C SER A 688 1.01 -18.55 21.87
N ALA A 689 2.19 -18.31 22.44
CA ALA A 689 2.80 -16.97 22.53
C ALA A 689 2.89 -16.26 21.16
N ALA A 690 3.17 -17.00 20.09
CA ALA A 690 3.22 -16.45 18.74
C ALA A 690 1.86 -15.99 18.23
N LEU A 691 0.78 -16.72 18.55
CA LEU A 691 -0.58 -16.41 18.12
C LEU A 691 -1.19 -15.30 18.99
N ARG A 692 -0.86 -15.24 20.28
CA ARG A 692 -1.08 -14.05 21.14
C ARG A 692 -0.50 -12.78 20.52
N LEU A 693 0.79 -12.79 20.17
CA LEU A 693 1.43 -11.62 19.54
C LEU A 693 0.79 -11.27 18.19
N ALA A 694 0.48 -12.28 17.37
CA ALA A 694 -0.18 -12.11 16.07
C ALA A 694 -1.61 -11.52 16.19
N MET A 695 -2.33 -11.79 17.28
CA MET A 695 -3.68 -11.27 17.56
C MET A 695 -3.68 -9.78 17.92
N LEU A 696 -2.61 -9.32 18.58
CA LEU A 696 -2.41 -7.93 18.96
C LEU A 696 -2.10 -7.03 17.74
N VAL A 697 -1.35 -7.55 16.74
CA VAL A 697 -0.98 -6.81 15.53
C VAL A 697 -2.22 -6.35 14.72
N PRO A 698 -2.33 -5.04 14.39
CA PRO A 698 -3.48 -4.50 13.69
C PRO A 698 -3.59 -4.95 12.22
N GLY A 699 -4.82 -4.88 11.69
CA GLY A 699 -5.15 -5.21 10.29
C GLY A 699 -5.30 -6.71 10.00
N GLY A 700 -5.40 -7.56 11.03
CA GLY A 700 -5.68 -8.99 10.90
C GLY A 700 -4.52 -9.85 10.38
N VAL A 701 -4.36 -11.03 10.98
CA VAL A 701 -3.45 -12.07 10.50
C VAL A 701 -4.28 -13.16 9.84
N SER A 702 -4.10 -13.35 8.53
CA SER A 702 -4.92 -14.27 7.73
C SER A 702 -4.81 -15.71 8.24
N SER A 703 -5.84 -16.52 7.98
CA SER A 703 -5.84 -17.96 8.31
C SER A 703 -4.63 -18.68 7.71
N GLN A 704 -4.18 -18.30 6.51
CA GLN A 704 -2.96 -18.79 5.89
C GLN A 704 -1.70 -18.39 6.67
N ALA A 705 -1.60 -17.14 7.16
CA ALA A 705 -0.47 -16.70 7.97
C ALA A 705 -0.47 -17.34 9.37
N LYS A 706 -1.64 -17.53 10.00
CA LYS A 706 -1.77 -18.34 11.24
C LYS A 706 -1.36 -19.80 10.99
N GLY A 707 -1.76 -20.38 9.86
CA GLY A 707 -1.35 -21.72 9.44
C GLY A 707 0.15 -21.86 9.23
N LEU A 708 0.78 -20.88 8.57
CA LEU A 708 2.24 -20.81 8.40
C LEU A 708 2.97 -20.66 9.75
N LEU A 709 2.49 -19.81 10.66
CA LEU A 709 3.05 -19.68 12.02
C LEU A 709 2.97 -21.01 12.79
N ARG A 710 1.80 -21.66 12.79
CA ARG A 710 1.60 -22.99 13.41
C ARG A 710 2.51 -24.05 12.76
N GLY A 711 2.66 -24.04 11.43
CA GLY A 711 3.51 -24.96 10.69
C GLY A 711 5.02 -24.76 10.95
N VAL A 712 5.48 -23.51 11.01
CA VAL A 712 6.87 -23.17 11.36
C VAL A 712 7.17 -23.58 12.80
N LEU A 713 6.27 -23.31 13.75
CA LEU A 713 6.42 -23.75 15.15
C LEU A 713 6.42 -25.28 15.28
N ALA A 714 5.52 -25.99 14.60
CA ALA A 714 5.50 -27.46 14.60
C ALA A 714 6.76 -28.06 13.95
N GLY A 715 7.24 -27.49 12.85
CA GLY A 715 8.49 -27.90 12.19
C GLY A 715 9.75 -27.53 12.98
N ALA A 716 9.69 -26.50 13.82
CA ALA A 716 10.73 -26.14 14.78
C ALA A 716 10.74 -27.10 15.98
N HIS A 717 9.56 -27.46 16.50
CA HIS A 717 9.41 -28.42 17.60
C HIS A 717 9.84 -29.84 17.18
N ARG A 718 9.41 -30.31 16.00
CA ARG A 718 9.83 -31.62 15.47
C ARG A 718 11.35 -31.71 15.32
N ARG A 719 12.01 -30.67 14.80
CA ARG A 719 13.48 -30.64 14.67
C ARG A 719 14.20 -30.60 16.02
N ALA A 720 13.68 -29.87 17.01
CA ALA A 720 14.24 -29.90 18.37
C ALA A 720 14.10 -31.29 19.03
N VAL A 721 12.95 -31.97 18.85
CA VAL A 721 12.74 -33.34 19.34
C VAL A 721 13.67 -34.33 18.61
N GLN A 722 13.85 -34.21 17.30
CA GLN A 722 14.79 -35.03 16.53
C GLN A 722 16.25 -34.81 16.99
N LEU A 723 16.66 -33.56 17.25
CA LEU A 723 17.99 -33.26 17.77
C LEU A 723 18.19 -33.74 19.21
N MET A 724 17.15 -33.70 20.06
CA MET A 724 17.18 -34.33 21.39
C MET A 724 17.31 -35.85 21.29
N ALA A 725 16.50 -36.51 20.45
CA ALA A 725 16.57 -37.96 20.24
C ALA A 725 17.94 -38.39 19.69
N MET A 726 18.47 -37.66 18.70
CA MET A 726 19.83 -37.86 18.17
C MET A 726 20.90 -37.66 19.26
N GLY A 727 20.75 -36.64 20.10
CA GLY A 727 21.65 -36.35 21.22
C GLY A 727 21.59 -37.39 22.35
N ILE A 728 20.44 -38.02 22.57
CA ILE A 728 20.26 -39.16 23.49
C ILE A 728 20.89 -40.42 22.89
N LEU A 729 20.62 -40.73 21.62
CA LEU A 729 21.26 -41.82 20.88
C LEU A 729 22.79 -41.69 20.88
N GLN A 730 23.33 -40.49 20.63
CA GLN A 730 24.78 -40.24 20.70
C GLN A 730 25.39 -40.32 22.12
N ARG A 731 24.58 -40.30 23.19
CA ARG A 731 25.04 -40.58 24.55
C ARG A 731 24.94 -42.07 24.88
N ALA A 732 23.83 -42.71 24.52
CA ALA A 732 23.63 -44.14 24.67
C ALA A 732 24.67 -44.95 23.87
N PHE A 733 24.92 -44.58 22.61
CA PHE A 733 25.96 -45.20 21.79
C PHE A 733 27.35 -45.02 22.40
N ARG A 734 27.71 -43.81 22.86
CA ARG A 734 29.00 -43.58 23.54
C ARG A 734 29.15 -44.39 24.82
N TRP A 735 28.09 -44.56 25.60
CA TRP A 735 28.08 -45.39 26.80
C TRP A 735 28.21 -46.88 26.47
N LEU A 736 27.61 -47.35 25.37
CA LEU A 736 27.76 -48.72 24.85
C LEU A 736 29.16 -48.98 24.26
N THR A 737 29.83 -47.98 23.69
CA THR A 737 31.21 -48.09 23.17
C THR A 737 32.29 -47.72 24.21
N GLN A 738 31.91 -47.52 25.47
CA GLN A 738 32.81 -47.32 26.62
C GLN A 738 32.65 -48.43 27.68
N ARG A 739 32.04 -49.54 27.26
CA ARG A 739 31.99 -50.84 27.92
C ARG A 739 32.58 -51.88 26.97
#